data_AF-A0A835K4V6-F1
#
_entry.id   AF-A0A835K4V6-F1
#
_cell.length_a   1.000
_cell.length_b   1.000
_cell.length_c   1.000
_cell.angle_alpha   90.00
_cell.angle_beta   90.00
_cell.angle_gamma   90.00
#
_symmetry.space_group_name_H-M   'P 1'
#
loop_
_entity.id
_entity.type
_entity.pdbx_description
1 polymer ?
#
loop_
_entity_poly.entity_id
_entity_poly.type
_entity_poly.pdbx_seq_one_letter_code
_entity_poly.pdbx_strand_id
1 'polypeptide(L)'
;MAIKIYPLFFSIFLVSFQPYFSIGQTVVKGGYWFPGSGFAVSDINSTLFTHLFCAFADVNSQTYQVTISSSNQAQFQTFTTTVQRKNPSVKTLLSIGGGGSDVNTFASMASQSSSRKSFIDSSIKLARSNNFLGLDLDWEYPSDSTQMNNFGTLLTEWRAAVVTEARSSGKTPLLLSAAVLYLPYYYSSSVMYPIQAISNSLDWINLMAYDFYGPGWSPTSTGPPAALYDSVNQESGDNGVRSWIQAGLSAKKLVLGLPFYGWSWRLTNSSNHGLFAPANGQGLAGDGSAGYNQIKQYISQNGATKVFNNTAVADYCYSGTTWIGYDDTQSISGKVAYAKAKGLLGYFAWHVGADDNWALSSKARQLLSNMAAKTLPFFLTLLFLLQLHSSAGQNAVRAVYWFPDSGFPVSKIDSTLFTHLFCAFAHLNHQANRVVIASENQAQFSTFTRTVQQKNPSVKTLLSIGGGGPNKTDFDGMASRAVSRKSFIDSSIRLARSNNFHGLDLDWEYPSNTTQMTNFGLLLAEWRVAVARESRRSGNTPLLLSAAVFRSSDYYTINYPISAISKSLDWINVMAYDFYGPGWSSVTGPPAALYNPGTTTSGNYGITTWIQAGVAANKIVLGFPFYGWAWKLANANNNGFFAPTVGPAISKDGDIGYAEINSFIAQNGARELYNSSFVSNFCYSGTTWIGYDDKESISAKVTYAKNRGLLGYFAWHVAADDKWALSRQAASTWGA
;
A
#
# COMPACT_ATOMS: atom_id res chain seq x y z
N MET A 1 -54.57 39.42 50.94
CA MET A 1 -53.53 38.36 50.92
C MET A 1 -53.69 37.64 49.58
N ALA A 2 -52.93 38.06 48.57
CA ALA A 2 -53.05 37.59 47.19
C ALA A 2 -51.87 36.66 46.86
N ILE A 3 -52.15 35.45 46.41
CA ILE A 3 -51.14 34.48 45.96
C ILE A 3 -50.83 34.83 44.50
N LYS A 4 -49.61 35.34 44.25
CA LYS A 4 -49.07 35.60 42.91
C LYS A 4 -48.55 34.28 42.33
N ILE A 5 -49.10 33.86 41.19
CA ILE A 5 -48.52 32.81 40.34
C ILE A 5 -47.84 33.53 39.17
N TYR A 6 -46.52 33.36 39.03
CA TYR A 6 -45.75 33.86 37.89
C TYR A 6 -45.75 32.81 36.77
N PRO A 7 -46.02 33.18 35.50
CA PRO A 7 -45.74 32.30 34.38
C PRO A 7 -44.25 32.40 34.02
N LEU A 8 -43.54 31.27 34.09
CA LEU A 8 -42.18 31.16 33.58
C LEU A 8 -42.24 31.17 32.04
N PHE A 9 -41.87 32.27 31.41
CA PHE A 9 -41.61 32.32 29.96
C PHE A 9 -40.28 31.62 29.68
N PHE A 10 -40.34 30.41 29.10
CA PHE A 10 -39.18 29.76 28.52
C PHE A 10 -38.94 30.35 27.12
N SER A 11 -38.02 31.31 27.01
CA SER A 11 -37.52 31.79 25.72
C SER A 11 -36.69 30.69 25.07
N ILE A 12 -37.27 30.01 24.09
CA ILE A 12 -36.55 29.09 23.21
C ILE A 12 -35.65 29.92 22.30
N PHE A 13 -34.36 29.98 22.63
CA PHE A 13 -33.34 30.43 21.67
C PHE A 13 -33.27 29.40 20.54
N LEU A 14 -33.85 29.76 19.38
CA LEU A 14 -33.58 29.10 18.10
C LEU A 14 -32.13 29.41 17.71
N VAL A 15 -31.20 28.60 18.21
CA VAL A 15 -29.86 28.51 17.66
C VAL A 15 -30.00 27.86 16.29
N SER A 16 -29.93 28.67 15.24
CA SER A 16 -29.81 28.22 13.86
C SER A 16 -28.49 27.46 13.70
N PHE A 17 -28.52 26.15 13.93
CA PHE A 17 -27.49 25.25 13.47
C PHE A 17 -27.52 25.24 11.95
N GLN A 18 -26.69 26.08 11.32
CA GLN A 18 -26.27 25.81 9.96
C GLN A 18 -25.40 24.56 9.99
N PRO A 19 -25.79 23.46 9.34
CA PRO A 19 -24.92 22.30 9.24
C PRO A 19 -23.73 22.70 8.36
N TYR A 20 -22.55 22.86 8.97
CA TYR A 20 -21.31 22.80 8.23
C TYR A 20 -21.23 21.40 7.62
N PHE A 21 -21.59 21.29 6.34
CA PHE A 21 -21.32 20.11 5.54
C PHE A 21 -19.83 19.79 5.69
N SER A 22 -19.52 18.59 6.19
CA SER A 22 -18.18 18.03 6.07
C SER A 22 -17.91 17.82 4.59
N ILE A 23 -17.28 18.81 3.96
CA ILE A 23 -16.68 18.68 2.63
C ILE A 23 -15.62 17.60 2.80
N GLY A 24 -15.81 16.45 2.15
CA GLY A 24 -14.82 15.37 2.13
C GLY A 24 -13.45 15.95 1.79
N GLN A 25 -12.43 15.60 2.57
CA GLN A 25 -11.08 16.16 2.44
C GLN A 25 -10.59 15.97 1.00
N THR A 26 -10.40 17.07 0.27
CA THR A 26 -9.97 17.06 -1.14
C THR A 26 -8.55 16.48 -1.24
N VAL A 27 -8.37 15.49 -2.11
CA VAL A 27 -7.06 14.91 -2.42
C VAL A 27 -6.08 16.00 -2.84
N VAL A 28 -4.87 16.00 -2.27
CA VAL A 28 -3.83 17.00 -2.59
C VAL A 28 -3.10 16.61 -3.87
N LYS A 29 -3.29 17.40 -4.92
CA LYS A 29 -2.44 17.46 -6.11
C LYS A 29 -1.71 18.80 -6.05
N GLY A 30 -0.58 18.79 -5.35
CA GLY A 30 0.23 19.97 -5.02
C GLY A 30 1.29 20.28 -6.07
N GLY A 31 1.70 21.54 -6.16
CA GLY A 31 2.86 21.97 -6.94
C GLY A 31 3.45 23.26 -6.41
N TYR A 32 4.77 23.28 -6.21
CA TYR A 32 5.50 24.49 -5.83
C TYR A 32 5.86 25.30 -7.07
N TRP A 33 5.82 26.62 -6.92
CA TRP A 33 6.33 27.59 -7.88
C TRP A 33 7.11 28.67 -7.15
N PHE A 34 8.20 29.16 -7.73
CA PHE A 34 8.97 30.28 -7.19
C PHE A 34 9.42 31.26 -8.28
N PRO A 35 9.60 32.56 -7.97
CA PRO A 35 10.04 33.60 -8.91
C PRO A 35 11.29 33.26 -9.72
N GLY A 36 12.28 32.63 -9.09
CA GLY A 36 13.56 32.27 -9.71
C GLY A 36 13.51 31.06 -10.63
N SER A 37 12.36 30.40 -10.78
CA SER A 37 12.22 29.17 -11.57
C SER A 37 12.37 29.38 -13.09
N GLY A 38 12.41 30.62 -13.57
CA GLY A 38 12.38 30.94 -15.00
C GLY A 38 11.02 30.68 -15.67
N PHE A 39 9.99 30.33 -14.90
CA PHE A 39 8.66 30.00 -15.39
C PHE A 39 7.63 31.02 -14.92
N ALA A 40 6.84 31.62 -15.83
CA ALA A 40 5.88 32.65 -15.44
C ALA A 40 4.63 32.06 -14.77
N VAL A 41 4.09 32.76 -13.76
CA VAL A 41 2.85 32.34 -13.07
C VAL A 41 1.67 32.20 -14.04
N SER A 42 1.61 33.07 -15.06
CA SER A 42 0.58 33.03 -16.11
C SER A 42 0.58 31.74 -16.91
N ASP A 43 1.73 31.07 -16.99
CA ASP A 43 1.92 29.90 -17.85
C ASP A 43 1.51 28.62 -17.12
N ILE A 44 1.40 28.66 -15.78
CA ILE A 44 0.97 27.53 -14.96
C ILE A 44 -0.38 27.01 -15.45
N ASN A 45 -0.45 25.71 -15.80
CA ASN A 45 -1.71 25.03 -16.05
C ASN A 45 -2.33 24.59 -14.73
N SER A 46 -2.92 25.54 -14.01
CA SER A 46 -3.48 25.33 -12.67
C SER A 46 -4.63 24.32 -12.63
N THR A 47 -5.21 23.94 -13.77
CA THR A 47 -6.22 22.87 -13.83
C THR A 47 -5.67 21.52 -13.39
N LEU A 48 -4.35 21.32 -13.52
CA LEU A 48 -3.68 20.07 -13.15
C LEU A 48 -3.57 19.87 -11.63
N PHE A 49 -3.80 20.93 -10.86
CA PHE A 49 -3.52 20.98 -9.42
C PHE A 49 -4.77 21.34 -8.62
N THR A 50 -4.83 20.83 -7.40
CA THR A 50 -5.80 21.28 -6.39
C THR A 50 -5.20 22.34 -5.48
N HIS A 51 -3.87 22.25 -5.26
CA HIS A 51 -3.12 23.11 -4.36
C HIS A 51 -1.86 23.61 -5.07
N LEU A 52 -1.54 24.89 -4.92
CA LEU A 52 -0.31 25.49 -5.46
C LEU A 52 0.39 26.31 -4.37
N PHE A 53 1.70 26.11 -4.22
CA PHE A 53 2.52 26.76 -3.20
C PHE A 53 3.37 27.87 -3.86
N CYS A 54 3.24 29.10 -3.38
CA CYS A 54 4.05 30.23 -3.83
C CYS A 54 5.26 30.36 -2.90
N ALA A 55 6.42 29.94 -3.39
CA ALA A 55 7.68 29.84 -2.68
C ALA A 55 8.66 30.97 -3.09
N PHE A 56 9.43 31.58 -2.20
CA PHE A 56 9.27 31.59 -0.75
C PHE A 56 9.13 33.03 -0.23
N ALA A 57 8.36 33.15 0.84
CA ALA A 57 8.48 34.26 1.78
C ALA A 57 9.60 33.95 2.77
N ASP A 58 10.26 34.99 3.27
CA ASP A 58 11.40 34.92 4.18
C ASP A 58 10.97 35.22 5.62
N VAL A 59 11.83 34.89 6.59
CA VAL A 59 11.69 35.33 7.99
C VAL A 59 12.80 36.35 8.28
N ASN A 60 12.41 37.58 8.65
CA ASN A 60 13.38 38.60 9.01
C ASN A 60 14.08 38.24 10.33
N SER A 61 15.41 38.23 10.37
CA SER A 61 16.19 37.71 11.49
C SER A 61 16.20 38.58 12.75
N GLN A 62 15.77 39.84 12.66
CA GLN A 62 15.67 40.77 13.80
C GLN A 62 14.26 40.83 14.39
N THR A 63 13.25 40.84 13.54
CA THR A 63 11.84 41.03 13.94
C THR A 63 11.04 39.73 13.98
N TYR A 64 11.56 38.67 13.36
CA TYR A 64 10.89 37.39 13.14
C TYR A 64 9.57 37.48 12.38
N GLN A 65 9.35 38.60 11.68
CA GLN A 65 8.20 38.74 10.80
C GLN A 65 8.44 38.00 9.49
N VAL A 66 7.39 37.40 8.96
CA VAL A 66 7.37 36.90 7.58
C VAL A 66 7.40 38.10 6.64
N THR A 67 8.24 38.05 5.62
CA THR A 67 8.44 39.12 4.63
C THR A 67 8.47 38.57 3.22
N ILE A 68 8.11 39.38 2.23
CA ILE A 68 8.32 39.08 0.81
C ILE A 68 9.32 40.12 0.31
N SER A 69 10.37 39.69 -0.38
CA SER A 69 11.33 40.61 -0.97
C SER A 69 10.65 41.56 -1.95
N SER A 70 11.14 42.80 -2.04
CA SER A 70 10.55 43.82 -2.92
C SER A 70 10.54 43.39 -4.39
N SER A 71 11.54 42.61 -4.83
CA SER A 71 11.61 42.04 -6.18
C SER A 71 10.49 41.05 -6.48
N ASN A 72 10.00 40.33 -5.47
CA ASN A 72 9.02 39.26 -5.62
C ASN A 72 7.58 39.72 -5.30
N GLN A 73 7.45 40.89 -4.67
CA GLN A 73 6.19 41.44 -4.16
C GLN A 73 5.05 41.43 -5.20
N ALA A 74 5.31 41.87 -6.43
CA ALA A 74 4.28 41.94 -7.48
C ALA A 74 3.78 40.54 -7.90
N GLN A 75 4.68 39.56 -7.98
CA GLN A 75 4.32 38.19 -8.35
C GLN A 75 3.51 37.53 -7.24
N PHE A 76 3.88 37.72 -5.97
CA PHE A 76 3.14 37.16 -4.83
C PHE A 76 1.74 37.78 -4.70
N GLN A 77 1.62 39.10 -4.86
CA GLN A 77 0.33 39.80 -4.82
C GLN A 77 -0.65 39.30 -5.87
N THR A 78 -0.15 38.94 -7.06
CA THR A 78 -0.98 38.52 -8.19
C THR A 78 -1.08 37.01 -8.36
N PHE A 79 -0.34 36.22 -7.57
CA PHE A 79 -0.20 34.77 -7.74
C PHE A 79 -1.57 34.08 -7.75
N THR A 80 -2.33 34.22 -6.66
CA THR A 80 -3.64 33.57 -6.49
C THR A 80 -4.60 33.93 -7.62
N THR A 81 -4.77 35.23 -7.88
CA THR A 81 -5.67 35.72 -8.93
C THR A 81 -5.24 35.19 -10.29
N THR A 82 -3.94 35.10 -10.58
CA THR A 82 -3.43 34.64 -11.88
C THR A 82 -3.74 33.16 -12.11
N VAL A 83 -3.42 32.28 -11.15
CA VAL A 83 -3.65 30.84 -11.31
C VAL A 83 -5.14 30.49 -11.26
N GLN A 84 -5.95 31.25 -10.53
CA GLN A 84 -7.40 31.04 -10.45
C GLN A 84 -8.15 31.42 -11.73
N ARG A 85 -7.54 32.20 -12.66
CA ARG A 85 -8.14 32.44 -13.99
C ARG A 85 -8.36 31.15 -14.77
N LYS A 86 -7.44 30.18 -14.66
CA LYS A 86 -7.53 28.88 -15.32
C LYS A 86 -8.21 27.83 -14.45
N ASN A 87 -8.09 27.90 -13.12
CA ASN A 87 -8.75 26.98 -12.19
C ASN A 87 -9.29 27.74 -10.97
N PRO A 88 -10.56 28.19 -10.99
CA PRO A 88 -11.17 28.94 -9.90
C PRO A 88 -11.20 28.20 -8.56
N SER A 89 -11.06 26.87 -8.57
CA SER A 89 -11.11 26.03 -7.37
C SER A 89 -9.76 25.80 -6.69
N VAL A 90 -8.64 26.15 -7.36
CA VAL A 90 -7.29 25.89 -6.83
C VAL A 90 -7.06 26.67 -5.53
N LYS A 91 -6.50 25.99 -4.54
CA LYS A 91 -6.11 26.57 -3.26
C LYS A 91 -4.65 26.98 -3.30
N THR A 92 -4.36 28.25 -3.08
CA THR A 92 -2.98 28.75 -3.06
C THR A 92 -2.48 28.91 -1.64
N LEU A 93 -1.24 28.50 -1.38
CA LEU A 93 -0.58 28.62 -0.09
C LEU A 93 0.66 29.51 -0.23
N LEU A 94 0.88 30.38 0.75
CA LEU A 94 2.14 31.11 0.90
C LEU A 94 3.14 30.18 1.59
N SER A 95 4.23 29.82 0.90
CA SER A 95 5.29 28.99 1.46
C SER A 95 6.39 29.84 2.05
N ILE A 96 6.85 29.52 3.27
CA ILE A 96 7.79 30.33 4.05
C ILE A 96 9.03 29.49 4.36
N GLY A 97 10.22 29.94 3.94
CA GLY A 97 11.49 29.24 4.16
C GLY A 97 12.11 28.64 2.89
N GLY A 98 12.41 27.33 2.93
CA GLY A 98 13.05 26.56 1.86
C GLY A 98 14.57 26.38 2.02
N GLY A 99 15.15 25.42 1.30
CA GLY A 99 16.53 24.90 1.44
C GLY A 99 17.72 25.87 1.32
N GLY A 100 17.48 27.18 1.14
CA GLY A 100 18.51 28.23 1.23
C GLY A 100 18.36 29.16 2.44
N SER A 101 17.36 28.92 3.30
CA SER A 101 17.05 29.79 4.43
C SER A 101 17.96 29.58 5.63
N ASP A 102 18.16 30.63 6.43
CA ASP A 102 18.95 30.54 7.66
C ASP A 102 18.22 29.77 8.77
N VAL A 103 18.67 28.54 9.00
CA VAL A 103 18.15 27.63 10.03
C VAL A 103 18.20 28.23 11.44
N ASN A 104 19.19 29.10 11.74
CA ASN A 104 19.31 29.73 13.06
C ASN A 104 18.24 30.81 13.26
N THR A 105 17.85 31.49 12.20
CA THR A 105 16.74 32.45 12.23
C THR A 105 15.42 31.74 12.54
N PHE A 106 15.16 30.58 11.95
CA PHE A 106 13.99 29.77 12.28
C PHE A 106 14.01 29.24 13.71
N ALA A 107 15.16 28.73 14.17
CA ALA A 107 15.32 28.27 15.55
C ALA A 107 15.07 29.41 16.57
N SER A 108 15.63 30.59 16.30
CA SER A 108 15.45 31.79 17.13
C SER A 108 13.99 32.24 17.13
N MET A 109 13.35 32.28 15.95
CA MET A 109 11.94 32.61 15.80
C MET A 109 11.04 31.67 16.63
N ALA A 110 11.30 30.35 16.59
CA ALA A 110 10.51 29.37 17.32
C ALA A 110 10.72 29.40 18.84
N SER A 111 11.85 29.95 19.32
CA SER A 111 12.31 29.79 20.70
C SER A 111 11.51 30.54 21.77
N GLN A 112 10.95 31.72 21.47
CA GLN A 112 10.24 32.56 22.45
C GLN A 112 8.78 32.78 22.03
N SER A 113 7.88 32.94 23.00
CA SER A 113 6.47 33.21 22.71
C SER A 113 6.27 34.51 21.91
N SER A 114 7.06 35.56 22.20
CA SER A 114 6.99 36.84 21.49
C SER A 114 7.47 36.73 20.04
N SER A 115 8.55 36.00 19.78
CA SER A 115 9.06 35.79 18.42
C SER A 115 8.13 34.90 17.59
N ARG A 116 7.60 33.82 18.17
CA ARG A 116 6.56 32.99 17.53
C ARG A 116 5.32 33.82 17.19
N LYS A 117 4.87 34.67 18.11
CA LYS A 117 3.74 35.57 17.88
C LYS A 117 4.00 36.53 16.72
N SER A 118 5.19 37.12 16.63
CA SER A 118 5.59 38.00 15.52
C SER A 118 5.50 37.28 14.17
N PHE A 119 6.03 36.04 14.10
CA PHE A 119 5.93 35.18 12.92
C PHE A 119 4.48 34.84 12.57
N ILE A 120 3.70 34.36 13.55
CA ILE A 120 2.32 33.94 13.37
C ILE A 120 1.47 35.11 12.84
N ASP A 121 1.51 36.26 13.51
CA ASP A 121 0.69 37.41 13.15
C ASP A 121 1.04 37.95 11.75
N SER A 122 2.34 38.06 11.45
CA SER A 122 2.81 38.54 10.14
C SER A 122 2.52 37.55 9.00
N SER A 123 2.63 36.24 9.25
CA SER A 123 2.30 35.19 8.26
C SER A 123 0.83 35.25 7.85
N ILE A 124 -0.08 35.34 8.83
CA ILE A 124 -1.53 35.43 8.60
C ILE A 124 -1.83 36.73 7.85
N LYS A 125 -1.25 37.85 8.28
CA LYS A 125 -1.44 39.15 7.63
C LYS A 125 -1.02 39.11 6.16
N LEU A 126 0.16 38.56 5.85
CA LEU A 126 0.66 38.44 4.48
C LEU A 126 -0.15 37.49 3.62
N ALA A 127 -0.54 36.32 4.16
CA ALA A 127 -1.40 35.40 3.43
C ALA A 127 -2.72 36.07 3.04
N ARG A 128 -3.37 36.76 4.00
CA ARG A 128 -4.64 37.46 3.74
C ARG A 128 -4.49 38.64 2.79
N SER A 129 -3.45 39.46 2.91
CA SER A 129 -3.26 40.64 2.05
C SER A 129 -2.91 40.27 0.60
N ASN A 130 -2.33 39.09 0.37
CA ASN A 130 -2.02 38.56 -0.96
C ASN A 130 -3.02 37.49 -1.44
N ASN A 131 -4.19 37.39 -0.78
CA ASN A 131 -5.29 36.49 -1.13
C ASN A 131 -4.94 34.98 -1.10
N PHE A 132 -3.90 34.56 -0.37
CA PHE A 132 -3.62 33.14 -0.16
C PHE A 132 -4.69 32.48 0.72
N LEU A 133 -4.92 31.20 0.47
CA LEU A 133 -5.92 30.36 1.13
C LEU A 133 -5.29 29.41 2.16
N GLY A 134 -3.96 29.42 2.29
CA GLY A 134 -3.24 28.75 3.34
C GLY A 134 -1.80 29.22 3.48
N LEU A 135 -1.10 28.59 4.41
CA LEU A 135 0.29 28.82 4.77
C LEU A 135 1.02 27.49 4.81
N ASP A 136 2.25 27.48 4.31
CA ASP A 136 3.14 26.34 4.34
C ASP A 136 4.47 26.76 4.97
N LEU A 137 5.00 25.96 5.89
CA LEU A 137 6.27 26.21 6.55
C LEU A 137 7.32 25.20 6.11
N ASP A 138 8.41 25.69 5.56
CA ASP A 138 9.52 24.90 5.03
C ASP A 138 10.80 25.22 5.81
N TRP A 139 10.88 24.72 7.04
CA TRP A 139 12.07 24.84 7.89
C TRP A 139 12.95 23.61 7.71
N GLU A 140 14.08 23.78 7.02
CA GLU A 140 15.01 22.71 6.65
C GLU A 140 16.36 22.78 7.39
N TYR A 141 16.57 22.13 8.54
CA TYR A 141 15.61 21.41 9.36
C TYR A 141 15.82 21.74 10.84
N PRO A 142 14.77 21.69 11.68
CA PRO A 142 14.97 21.64 13.13
C PRO A 142 15.81 20.41 13.48
N SER A 143 16.93 20.59 14.15
CA SER A 143 17.97 19.55 14.26
C SER A 143 18.18 18.99 15.67
N ASP A 144 17.61 19.63 16.70
CA ASP A 144 17.74 19.21 18.09
C ASP A 144 16.39 19.16 18.83
N SER A 145 16.36 18.52 20.00
CA SER A 145 15.15 18.34 20.78
C SER A 145 14.50 19.66 21.23
N THR A 146 15.29 20.71 21.48
CA THR A 146 14.77 22.02 21.84
C THR A 146 14.06 22.65 20.65
N GLN A 147 14.67 22.60 19.47
CA GLN A 147 14.07 23.07 18.23
C GLN A 147 12.80 22.29 17.88
N MET A 148 12.78 20.96 18.05
CA MET A 148 11.57 20.14 17.81
C MET A 148 10.43 20.47 18.78
N ASN A 149 10.72 20.70 20.06
CA ASN A 149 9.72 21.14 21.05
C ASN A 149 9.18 22.54 20.73
N ASN A 150 10.07 23.46 20.35
CA ASN A 150 9.72 24.81 19.92
C ASN A 150 8.87 24.77 18.64
N PHE A 151 9.21 23.91 17.69
CA PHE A 151 8.42 23.68 16.48
C PHE A 151 7.01 23.19 16.82
N GLY A 152 6.87 22.21 17.71
CA GLY A 152 5.55 21.72 18.15
C GLY A 152 4.70 22.81 18.83
N THR A 153 5.34 23.66 19.62
CA THR A 153 4.69 24.82 20.26
C THR A 153 4.24 25.85 19.22
N LEU A 154 5.12 26.18 18.27
CA LEU A 154 4.80 27.07 17.14
C LEU A 154 3.60 26.57 16.35
N LEU A 155 3.56 25.29 15.97
CA LEU A 155 2.44 24.73 15.21
C LEU A 155 1.11 24.86 15.97
N THR A 156 1.13 24.59 17.27
CA THR A 156 -0.05 24.66 18.14
C THR A 156 -0.57 26.10 18.24
N GLU A 157 0.31 27.06 18.51
CA GLU A 157 -0.03 28.49 18.56
C GLU A 157 -0.50 29.01 17.20
N TRP A 158 0.12 28.54 16.10
CA TRP A 158 -0.22 28.95 14.75
C TRP A 158 -1.63 28.51 14.35
N ARG A 159 -2.00 27.25 14.64
CA ARG A 159 -3.37 26.76 14.42
C ARG A 159 -4.38 27.55 15.25
N ALA A 160 -4.09 27.81 16.52
CA ALA A 160 -4.98 28.58 17.39
C ALA A 160 -5.21 30.01 16.85
N ALA A 161 -4.15 30.67 16.38
CA ALA A 161 -4.22 32.00 15.79
C ALA A 161 -5.02 32.02 14.48
N VAL A 162 -4.80 31.05 13.59
CA VAL A 162 -5.58 30.92 12.34
C VAL A 162 -7.08 30.72 12.63
N VAL A 163 -7.42 29.87 13.60
CA VAL A 163 -8.81 29.66 14.01
C VAL A 163 -9.42 30.93 14.61
N THR A 164 -8.65 31.66 15.40
CA THR A 164 -9.09 32.92 16.01
C THR A 164 -9.30 34.00 14.94
N GLU A 165 -8.36 34.16 14.01
CA GLU A 165 -8.50 35.12 12.91
C GLU A 165 -9.72 34.82 12.05
N ALA A 166 -9.95 33.55 11.70
CA ALA A 166 -11.10 33.14 10.91
C ALA A 166 -12.44 33.47 11.58
N ARG A 167 -12.54 33.26 12.90
CA ARG A 167 -13.73 33.65 13.69
C ARG A 167 -13.94 35.16 13.68
N SER A 168 -12.86 35.93 13.87
CA SER A 168 -12.93 37.38 13.94
C SER A 168 -13.21 38.05 12.59
N SER A 169 -12.69 37.50 11.49
CA SER A 169 -12.85 38.05 10.14
C SER A 169 -14.04 37.50 9.37
N GLY A 170 -14.64 36.41 9.85
CA GLY A 170 -15.71 35.68 9.14
C GLY A 170 -15.22 34.91 7.90
N LYS A 171 -13.91 34.85 7.65
CA LYS A 171 -13.31 34.13 6.52
C LYS A 171 -13.09 32.66 6.87
N THR A 172 -13.02 31.80 5.84
CA THR A 172 -12.59 30.41 6.03
C THR A 172 -11.18 30.36 6.66
N PRO A 173 -10.94 29.49 7.65
CA PRO A 173 -9.60 29.28 8.20
C PRO A 173 -8.57 28.98 7.11
N LEU A 174 -7.38 29.57 7.25
CA LEU A 174 -6.25 29.24 6.38
C LEU A 174 -5.88 27.76 6.56
N LEU A 175 -5.57 27.08 5.45
CA LEU A 175 -4.92 25.77 5.50
C LEU A 175 -3.52 25.94 6.09
N LEU A 176 -3.05 24.99 6.87
CA LEU A 176 -1.68 24.92 7.36
C LEU A 176 -1.02 23.63 6.89
N SER A 177 0.13 23.73 6.25
CA SER A 177 0.99 22.60 5.95
C SER A 177 2.45 22.90 6.36
N ALA A 178 3.28 21.87 6.29
CA ALA A 178 4.72 22.04 6.38
C ALA A 178 5.42 21.06 5.45
N ALA A 179 6.47 21.52 4.77
CA ALA A 179 7.44 20.64 4.14
C ALA A 179 8.39 20.11 5.20
N VAL A 180 8.62 18.80 5.21
CA VAL A 180 9.42 18.13 6.23
C VAL A 180 10.34 17.09 5.60
N LEU A 181 11.39 16.75 6.35
CA LEU A 181 12.30 15.66 6.02
C LEU A 181 11.51 14.36 5.76
N TYR A 182 12.00 13.54 4.83
CA TYR A 182 11.36 12.27 4.49
C TYR A 182 11.25 11.28 5.68
N LEU A 183 12.03 11.50 6.75
CA LEU A 183 11.98 10.75 8.00
C LEU A 183 11.36 11.55 9.15
N PRO A 184 10.67 10.89 10.10
CA PRO A 184 10.12 11.54 11.29
C PRO A 184 11.19 11.86 12.34
N TYR A 185 12.45 11.53 12.09
CA TYR A 185 13.59 11.79 12.95
C TYR A 185 14.73 12.37 12.12
N TYR A 186 15.54 13.22 12.75
CA TYR A 186 16.66 13.90 12.09
C TYR A 186 17.84 12.93 11.92
N TYR A 187 17.88 12.24 10.76
CA TYR A 187 18.93 11.28 10.39
C TYR A 187 19.28 10.29 11.52
N SER A 188 20.56 10.04 11.80
CA SER A 188 21.01 9.08 12.81
C SER A 188 20.83 9.54 14.26
N SER A 189 20.01 10.57 14.52
CA SER A 189 19.72 11.06 15.87
C SER A 189 18.43 10.46 16.44
N SER A 190 18.30 10.47 17.77
CA SER A 190 17.04 10.18 18.47
C SER A 190 16.06 11.38 18.49
N VAL A 191 16.36 12.45 17.73
CA VAL A 191 15.56 13.68 17.69
C VAL A 191 14.40 13.49 16.72
N MET A 192 13.18 13.50 17.26
CA MET A 192 11.95 13.21 16.51
C MET A 192 11.11 14.48 16.33
N TYR A 193 10.47 14.60 15.17
CA TYR A 193 9.44 15.61 14.93
C TYR A 193 8.29 15.48 15.95
N PRO A 194 7.61 16.59 16.32
CA PRO A 194 6.52 16.59 17.28
C PRO A 194 5.22 16.04 16.63
N ILE A 195 5.15 14.71 16.45
CA ILE A 195 4.08 14.02 15.71
C ILE A 195 2.67 14.45 16.16
N GLN A 196 2.44 14.55 17.47
CA GLN A 196 1.14 14.92 18.00
C GLN A 196 0.76 16.37 17.67
N ALA A 197 1.71 17.30 17.76
CA ALA A 197 1.49 18.70 17.41
C ALA A 197 1.22 18.85 15.91
N ILE A 198 1.97 18.12 15.07
CA ILE A 198 1.74 18.04 13.61
C ILE A 198 0.33 17.52 13.32
N SER A 199 -0.06 16.39 13.91
CA SER A 199 -1.37 15.75 13.69
C SER A 199 -2.54 16.68 14.05
N ASN A 200 -2.41 17.40 15.17
CA ASN A 200 -3.43 18.30 15.69
C ASN A 200 -3.49 19.64 14.97
N SER A 201 -2.36 20.13 14.46
CA SER A 201 -2.22 21.53 14.03
C SER A 201 -2.11 21.72 12.53
N LEU A 202 -1.54 20.76 11.79
CA LEU A 202 -1.40 20.89 10.34
C LEU A 202 -2.51 20.13 9.62
N ASP A 203 -3.01 20.65 8.51
CA ASP A 203 -3.94 19.94 7.63
C ASP A 203 -3.26 18.72 6.99
N TRP A 204 -1.98 18.86 6.62
CA TRP A 204 -1.09 17.78 6.18
C TRP A 204 0.38 18.21 6.27
N ILE A 205 1.30 17.26 6.01
CA ILE A 205 2.72 17.53 5.75
C ILE A 205 3.10 17.10 4.33
N ASN A 206 3.97 17.90 3.71
CA ASN A 206 4.60 17.63 2.42
C ASN A 206 5.91 16.89 2.69
N LEU A 207 5.92 15.58 2.44
CA LEU A 207 7.07 14.72 2.70
C LEU A 207 8.10 14.84 1.58
N MET A 208 9.26 15.43 1.84
CA MET A 208 10.34 15.63 0.86
C MET A 208 11.11 14.34 0.59
N ALA A 209 10.45 13.38 -0.06
CA ALA A 209 10.96 12.06 -0.39
C ALA A 209 11.83 12.06 -1.66
N TYR A 210 12.86 12.91 -1.65
CA TYR A 210 13.82 13.11 -2.74
C TYR A 210 15.14 13.64 -2.17
N ASP A 211 16.13 13.85 -3.05
CA ASP A 211 17.52 14.16 -2.72
C ASP A 211 18.25 13.09 -1.88
N PHE A 212 17.83 11.82 -2.02
CA PHE A 212 18.53 10.69 -1.39
C PHE A 212 19.97 10.57 -1.88
N TYR A 213 20.20 10.88 -3.16
CA TYR A 213 21.51 10.84 -3.80
C TYR A 213 21.70 12.07 -4.68
N GLY A 214 22.89 12.65 -4.62
CA GLY A 214 23.36 13.74 -5.46
C GLY A 214 24.88 13.75 -5.52
N PRO A 215 25.51 14.27 -6.59
CA PRO A 215 26.96 14.25 -6.76
C PRO A 215 27.70 15.03 -5.66
N GLY A 216 27.03 15.95 -4.95
CA GLY A 216 27.60 16.69 -3.81
C GLY A 216 27.79 15.87 -2.54
N TRP A 217 26.93 14.90 -2.26
CA TRP A 217 26.98 14.04 -1.06
C TRP A 217 27.14 12.55 -1.35
N SER A 218 27.13 12.16 -2.62
CA SER A 218 27.45 10.82 -3.13
C SER A 218 28.35 10.93 -4.37
N PRO A 219 29.56 11.51 -4.26
CA PRO A 219 30.37 11.85 -5.44
C PRO A 219 30.94 10.63 -6.16
N THR A 220 31.13 9.51 -5.46
CA THR A 220 31.83 8.32 -5.96
C THR A 220 30.90 7.28 -6.59
N SER A 221 29.59 7.46 -6.49
CA SER A 221 28.61 6.50 -6.98
C SER A 221 27.33 7.19 -7.42
N THR A 222 26.81 6.78 -8.59
CA THR A 222 25.49 7.22 -9.06
C THR A 222 24.40 6.73 -8.10
N GLY A 223 23.27 7.43 -8.04
CA GLY A 223 22.15 6.98 -7.24
C GLY A 223 20.83 7.58 -7.72
N PRO A 224 19.70 6.90 -7.49
CA PRO A 224 18.38 7.40 -7.85
C PRO A 224 17.93 8.51 -6.87
N PRO A 225 17.82 9.79 -7.27
CA PRO A 225 17.56 10.89 -6.34
C PRO A 225 16.31 10.77 -5.50
N ALA A 226 15.31 10.03 -5.97
CA ALA A 226 14.02 9.91 -5.31
C ALA A 226 13.45 8.50 -5.40
N ALA A 227 14.27 7.45 -5.31
CA ALA A 227 13.76 6.08 -5.39
C ALA A 227 12.55 5.84 -4.48
N LEU A 228 11.52 5.17 -5.01
CA LEU A 228 10.40 4.73 -4.18
C LEU A 228 10.85 3.59 -3.25
N TYR A 229 11.74 2.72 -3.73
CA TYR A 229 12.33 1.63 -2.97
C TYR A 229 13.85 1.64 -3.11
N ASP A 230 14.55 1.38 -2.02
CA ASP A 230 16.00 1.21 -2.03
C ASP A 230 16.35 0.04 -1.12
N SER A 231 16.76 -1.08 -1.72
CA SER A 231 17.16 -2.28 -0.98
C SER A 231 18.62 -2.25 -0.53
N VAL A 232 19.41 -1.27 -0.97
CA VAL A 232 20.83 -1.16 -0.66
C VAL A 232 21.01 -0.34 0.61
N ASN A 233 20.54 0.91 0.61
CA ASN A 233 20.75 1.83 1.74
C ASN A 233 19.47 2.18 2.50
N GLN A 234 18.31 1.71 2.03
CA GLN A 234 16.98 2.02 2.61
C GLN A 234 16.59 3.51 2.55
N GLU A 235 17.35 4.34 1.85
CA GLU A 235 17.06 5.75 1.55
C GLU A 235 16.00 5.81 0.44
N SER A 236 14.72 5.83 0.83
CA SER A 236 13.62 5.73 -0.14
C SER A 236 12.31 6.35 0.33
N GLY A 237 11.45 6.68 -0.64
CA GLY A 237 10.12 7.20 -0.38
C GLY A 237 9.22 6.25 0.42
N ASP A 238 9.28 4.94 0.17
CA ASP A 238 8.52 3.97 0.97
C ASP A 238 9.03 3.88 2.39
N ASN A 239 10.35 3.94 2.61
CA ASN A 239 10.90 3.98 3.96
C ASN A 239 10.40 5.20 4.73
N GLY A 240 10.48 6.39 4.12
CA GLY A 240 9.99 7.62 4.74
C GLY A 240 8.51 7.56 5.11
N VAL A 241 7.66 7.16 4.17
CA VAL A 241 6.21 7.02 4.40
C VAL A 241 5.91 6.01 5.51
N ARG A 242 6.57 4.85 5.51
CA ARG A 242 6.39 3.85 6.58
C ARG A 242 6.84 4.40 7.93
N SER A 243 7.98 5.07 8.00
CA SER A 243 8.52 5.61 9.25
C SER A 243 7.59 6.66 9.86
N TRP A 244 7.07 7.60 9.06
CA TRP A 244 6.10 8.59 9.56
C TRP A 244 4.79 7.97 10.07
N ILE A 245 4.29 6.93 9.40
CA ILE A 245 3.10 6.19 9.86
C ILE A 245 3.40 5.45 11.16
N GLN A 246 4.56 4.79 11.26
CA GLN A 246 5.01 4.08 12.46
C GLN A 246 5.21 5.03 13.64
N ALA A 247 5.64 6.27 13.39
CA ALA A 247 5.74 7.32 14.40
C ALA A 247 4.37 7.82 14.90
N GLY A 248 3.27 7.40 14.28
CA GLY A 248 1.90 7.66 14.72
C GLY A 248 1.12 8.67 13.88
N LEU A 249 1.68 9.18 12.77
CA LEU A 249 0.96 10.11 11.90
C LEU A 249 0.03 9.36 10.94
N SER A 250 -1.20 9.85 10.78
CA SER A 250 -2.15 9.25 9.82
C SER A 250 -1.64 9.37 8.39
N ALA A 251 -1.79 8.30 7.59
CA ALA A 251 -1.55 8.35 6.14
C ALA A 251 -2.31 9.51 5.44
N LYS A 252 -3.51 9.86 5.93
CA LYS A 252 -4.31 10.99 5.42
C LYS A 252 -3.76 12.38 5.78
N LYS A 253 -2.63 12.46 6.48
CA LYS A 253 -1.85 13.68 6.72
C LYS A 253 -0.57 13.72 5.89
N LEU A 254 -0.26 12.70 5.10
CA LEU A 254 0.97 12.60 4.31
C LEU A 254 0.70 12.95 2.84
N VAL A 255 1.53 13.81 2.27
CA VAL A 255 1.56 14.14 0.84
C VAL A 255 2.96 13.82 0.30
N LEU A 256 3.04 12.89 -0.66
CA LEU A 256 4.33 12.40 -1.19
C LEU A 256 4.98 13.41 -2.14
N GLY A 257 6.25 13.74 -1.90
CA GLY A 257 7.03 14.61 -2.78
C GLY A 257 7.47 13.93 -4.08
N LEU A 258 7.38 14.67 -5.18
CA LEU A 258 7.81 14.27 -6.52
C LEU A 258 8.77 15.34 -7.07
N PRO A 259 10.08 15.06 -7.22
CA PRO A 259 11.02 16.01 -7.79
C PRO A 259 10.87 16.02 -9.32
N PHE A 260 10.59 17.18 -9.89
CA PHE A 260 10.59 17.40 -11.34
C PHE A 260 11.98 17.83 -11.83
N TYR A 261 13.01 17.29 -11.21
CA TYR A 261 14.42 17.50 -11.52
C TYR A 261 15.18 16.21 -11.24
N GLY A 262 16.47 16.21 -11.57
CA GLY A 262 17.38 15.12 -11.31
C GLY A 262 18.79 15.61 -11.01
N TRP A 263 19.66 14.66 -10.72
CA TRP A 263 21.08 14.90 -10.43
C TRP A 263 21.95 14.16 -11.43
N SER A 264 23.06 14.77 -11.80
CA SER A 264 23.97 14.24 -12.80
C SER A 264 25.34 13.88 -12.24
N TRP A 265 25.87 12.75 -12.68
CA TRP A 265 27.18 12.22 -12.32
C TRP A 265 28.05 11.99 -13.54
N ARG A 266 29.36 12.01 -13.33
CA ARG A 266 30.36 11.59 -14.30
C ARG A 266 30.81 10.17 -13.99
N LEU A 267 30.38 9.21 -14.78
CA LEU A 267 30.82 7.82 -14.69
C LEU A 267 32.33 7.71 -14.91
N THR A 268 32.99 6.85 -14.14
CA THR A 268 34.40 6.51 -14.38
C THR A 268 34.59 5.60 -15.59
N ASN A 269 33.54 4.85 -15.95
CA ASN A 269 33.49 3.99 -17.13
C ASN A 269 32.10 4.05 -17.76
N SER A 270 32.01 4.49 -19.02
CA SER A 270 30.74 4.60 -19.75
C SER A 270 30.02 3.27 -19.97
N SER A 271 30.72 2.14 -19.88
CA SER A 271 30.11 0.80 -19.97
C SER A 271 29.49 0.33 -18.65
N ASN A 272 29.78 1.01 -17.53
CA ASN A 272 29.14 0.76 -16.24
C ASN A 272 28.26 1.94 -15.87
N HIS A 273 26.97 1.83 -16.22
CA HIS A 273 26.01 2.93 -16.17
C HIS A 273 24.73 2.54 -15.42
N GLY A 274 24.78 1.49 -14.59
CA GLY A 274 23.67 1.08 -13.74
C GLY A 274 23.47 2.03 -12.55
N LEU A 275 22.43 1.79 -11.74
CA LEU A 275 22.35 2.40 -10.42
C LEU A 275 23.58 1.98 -9.60
N PHE A 276 24.11 2.90 -8.79
CA PHE A 276 25.30 2.67 -7.96
C PHE A 276 26.57 2.37 -8.77
N ALA A 277 26.60 2.76 -10.05
CA ALA A 277 27.81 2.71 -10.85
C ALA A 277 28.86 3.72 -10.33
N PRO A 278 30.16 3.36 -10.34
CA PRO A 278 31.23 4.25 -9.94
C PRO A 278 31.24 5.56 -10.74
N ALA A 279 31.31 6.67 -10.02
CA ALA A 279 31.33 8.02 -10.54
C ALA A 279 32.47 8.84 -9.94
N ASN A 280 32.74 10.00 -10.51
CA ASN A 280 33.68 10.97 -9.98
C ASN A 280 33.11 12.38 -10.09
N GLY A 281 32.17 12.69 -9.19
CA GLY A 281 31.49 13.98 -9.10
C GLY A 281 30.47 14.22 -10.20
N GLN A 282 30.18 15.49 -10.43
CA GLN A 282 29.07 15.94 -11.27
C GLN A 282 29.29 15.72 -12.78
N GLY A 283 28.21 15.30 -13.45
CA GLY A 283 28.18 15.00 -14.88
C GLY A 283 27.95 16.23 -15.75
N LEU A 284 27.01 17.09 -15.35
CA LEU A 284 26.70 18.37 -15.97
C LEU A 284 27.41 19.52 -15.24
N ALA A 285 27.32 20.73 -15.82
CA ALA A 285 27.82 21.95 -15.20
C ALA A 285 27.00 22.35 -13.96
N GLY A 286 27.46 23.37 -13.22
CA GLY A 286 26.80 23.83 -12.00
C GLY A 286 27.09 22.91 -10.82
N ASP A 287 26.05 22.52 -10.08
CA ASP A 287 26.06 21.51 -9.02
C ASP A 287 25.62 20.12 -9.51
N GLY A 288 25.40 19.99 -10.82
CA GLY A 288 24.91 18.78 -11.45
C GLY A 288 23.39 18.59 -11.41
N SER A 289 22.61 19.53 -10.85
CA SER A 289 21.15 19.50 -10.93
C SER A 289 20.64 19.82 -12.34
N ALA A 290 19.50 19.24 -12.71
CA ALA A 290 18.82 19.59 -13.97
C ALA A 290 17.30 19.41 -13.82
N GLY A 291 16.53 20.42 -14.21
CA GLY A 291 15.07 20.33 -14.32
C GLY A 291 14.66 19.28 -15.36
N TYR A 292 13.48 18.68 -15.21
CA TYR A 292 13.01 17.63 -16.11
C TYR A 292 12.99 18.10 -17.58
N ASN A 293 12.58 19.34 -17.86
CA ASN A 293 12.69 19.97 -19.18
C ASN A 293 14.14 19.99 -19.75
N GLN A 294 15.14 20.33 -18.93
CA GLN A 294 16.56 20.30 -19.31
C GLN A 294 17.04 18.86 -19.54
N ILE A 295 16.56 17.90 -18.76
CA ILE A 295 16.86 16.48 -18.93
C ILE A 295 16.27 15.98 -20.27
N LYS A 296 15.04 16.36 -20.62
CA LYS A 296 14.44 16.01 -21.93
C LYS A 296 15.23 16.61 -23.08
N GLN A 297 15.65 17.87 -22.95
CA GLN A 297 16.52 18.51 -23.93
C GLN A 297 17.86 17.76 -24.07
N TYR A 298 18.50 17.42 -22.96
CA TYR A 298 19.75 16.65 -22.94
C TYR A 298 19.59 15.30 -23.65
N ILE A 299 18.52 14.56 -23.35
CA ILE A 299 18.22 13.27 -23.98
C ILE A 299 18.09 13.43 -25.49
N SER A 300 17.33 14.44 -25.95
CA SER A 300 17.12 14.69 -27.37
C SER A 300 18.39 15.10 -28.09
N GLN A 301 19.22 15.95 -27.49
CA GLN A 301 20.41 16.49 -28.14
C GLN A 301 21.57 15.48 -28.20
N ASN A 302 21.69 14.62 -27.20
CA ASN A 302 22.83 13.71 -27.04
C ASN A 302 22.50 12.25 -27.37
N GLY A 303 21.27 11.97 -27.83
CA GLY A 303 20.79 10.60 -28.07
C GLY A 303 20.91 9.72 -26.81
N ALA A 304 20.70 10.30 -25.63
CA ALA A 304 20.97 9.60 -24.37
C ALA A 304 20.03 8.40 -24.20
N THR A 305 20.59 7.28 -23.73
CA THR A 305 19.80 6.07 -23.44
C THR A 305 19.02 6.30 -22.16
N LYS A 306 17.71 6.07 -22.18
CA LYS A 306 16.83 6.15 -21.01
C LYS A 306 16.63 4.75 -20.42
N VAL A 307 16.63 4.66 -19.10
CA VAL A 307 16.39 3.41 -18.39
C VAL A 307 15.42 3.67 -17.24
N PHE A 308 14.34 2.90 -17.20
CA PHE A 308 13.47 2.81 -16.04
C PHE A 308 13.92 1.63 -15.17
N ASN A 309 14.27 1.88 -13.91
CA ASN A 309 14.57 0.83 -12.95
C ASN A 309 13.30 0.45 -12.19
N ASN A 310 12.79 -0.76 -12.44
CA ASN A 310 11.54 -1.23 -11.83
C ASN A 310 11.66 -1.54 -10.33
N THR A 311 12.86 -1.88 -9.85
CA THR A 311 13.11 -2.21 -8.44
C THR A 311 13.08 -0.94 -7.61
N ALA A 312 13.77 0.10 -8.06
CA ALA A 312 13.81 1.39 -7.38
C ALA A 312 12.58 2.27 -7.67
N VAL A 313 11.87 2.00 -8.77
CA VAL A 313 10.82 2.88 -9.34
C VAL A 313 11.38 4.29 -9.50
N ALA A 314 12.45 4.38 -10.28
CA ALA A 314 13.17 5.60 -10.62
C ALA A 314 13.70 5.48 -12.05
N ASP A 315 13.94 6.62 -12.70
CA ASP A 315 14.50 6.68 -14.04
C ASP A 315 15.95 7.19 -14.01
N TYR A 316 16.70 6.84 -15.02
CA TYR A 316 17.95 7.51 -15.33
C TYR A 316 18.20 7.55 -16.83
N CYS A 317 19.10 8.42 -17.27
CA CYS A 317 19.61 8.42 -18.63
C CYS A 317 21.12 8.57 -18.64
N TYR A 318 21.76 8.17 -19.74
CA TYR A 318 23.20 8.33 -19.90
C TYR A 318 23.60 8.51 -21.37
N SER A 319 24.66 9.29 -21.60
CA SER A 319 25.37 9.40 -22.88
C SER A 319 26.86 9.61 -22.61
N GLY A 320 27.71 8.73 -23.15
CA GLY A 320 29.12 8.68 -22.80
C GLY A 320 29.30 8.43 -21.29
N THR A 321 30.03 9.33 -20.62
CA THR A 321 30.25 9.27 -19.16
C THR A 321 29.27 10.13 -18.37
N THR A 322 28.37 10.88 -19.00
CA THR A 322 27.35 11.65 -18.29
C THR A 322 26.17 10.74 -17.97
N TRP A 323 25.80 10.67 -16.70
CA TRP A 323 24.67 9.91 -16.18
C TRP A 323 23.76 10.86 -15.41
N ILE A 324 22.43 10.75 -15.56
CA ILE A 324 21.47 11.61 -14.88
C ILE A 324 20.36 10.74 -14.30
N GLY A 325 20.19 10.77 -12.99
CA GLY A 325 19.08 10.12 -12.29
C GLY A 325 17.93 11.10 -12.07
N TYR A 326 16.69 10.69 -12.34
CA TYR A 326 15.51 11.56 -12.30
C TYR A 326 14.21 10.75 -12.24
N ASP A 327 13.06 11.41 -12.27
CA ASP A 327 11.76 10.79 -12.52
C ASP A 327 11.22 11.13 -13.91
N ASP A 328 10.89 10.11 -14.72
CA ASP A 328 10.04 10.25 -15.91
C ASP A 328 8.59 9.83 -15.56
N THR A 329 7.69 9.95 -16.53
CA THR A 329 6.30 9.56 -16.47
C THR A 329 6.05 8.16 -15.90
N GLN A 330 6.98 7.21 -16.08
CA GLN A 330 6.84 5.84 -15.57
C GLN A 330 7.04 5.75 -14.04
N SER A 331 8.12 6.32 -13.50
CA SER A 331 8.33 6.40 -12.04
C SER A 331 7.27 7.28 -11.36
N ILE A 332 6.89 8.43 -11.96
CA ILE A 332 5.78 9.26 -11.46
C ILE A 332 4.49 8.44 -11.36
N SER A 333 4.19 7.61 -12.37
CA SER A 333 3.02 6.73 -12.32
C SER A 333 3.08 5.75 -11.17
N GLY A 334 4.24 5.11 -10.96
CA GLY A 334 4.48 4.17 -9.86
C GLY A 334 4.30 4.84 -8.49
N LYS A 335 4.88 6.04 -8.32
CA LYS A 335 4.81 6.80 -7.06
C LYS A 335 3.41 7.32 -6.74
N VAL A 336 2.68 7.80 -7.73
CA VAL A 336 1.29 8.26 -7.52
C VAL A 336 0.36 7.07 -7.26
N ALA A 337 0.56 5.94 -7.94
CA ALA A 337 -0.15 4.71 -7.65
C ALA A 337 0.16 4.19 -6.23
N TYR A 338 1.42 4.30 -5.80
CA TYR A 338 1.84 4.00 -4.45
C TYR A 338 1.15 4.89 -3.42
N ALA A 339 1.17 6.22 -3.61
CA ALA A 339 0.52 7.17 -2.71
C ALA A 339 -0.99 6.85 -2.55
N LYS A 340 -1.65 6.53 -3.67
CA LYS A 340 -3.05 6.07 -3.67
C LYS A 340 -3.22 4.76 -2.90
N ALA A 341 -2.37 3.77 -3.15
CA ALA A 341 -2.45 2.44 -2.53
C ALA A 341 -2.19 2.47 -1.01
N LYS A 342 -1.35 3.40 -0.54
CA LYS A 342 -1.07 3.63 0.88
C LYS A 342 -2.09 4.52 1.57
N GLY A 343 -3.10 5.01 0.85
CA GLY A 343 -4.12 5.91 1.39
C GLY A 343 -3.54 7.25 1.83
N LEU A 344 -2.46 7.71 1.18
CA LEU A 344 -1.90 9.03 1.42
C LEU A 344 -2.89 10.12 0.98
N LEU A 345 -2.77 11.32 1.55
CA LEU A 345 -3.63 12.44 1.18
C LEU A 345 -3.42 12.89 -0.27
N GLY A 346 -2.23 12.67 -0.82
CA GLY A 346 -1.92 12.97 -2.21
C GLY A 346 -0.42 13.06 -2.49
N TYR A 347 -0.06 13.93 -3.43
CA TYR A 347 1.33 14.22 -3.81
C TYR A 347 1.55 15.73 -3.99
N PHE A 348 2.81 16.16 -3.96
CA PHE A 348 3.21 17.48 -4.41
C PHE A 348 4.42 17.41 -5.33
N ALA A 349 4.56 18.37 -6.25
CA ALA A 349 5.70 18.48 -7.15
C ALA A 349 6.64 19.63 -6.74
N TRP A 350 7.94 19.34 -6.67
CA TRP A 350 9.00 20.35 -6.63
C TRP A 350 9.78 20.32 -7.95
N HIS A 351 9.61 21.25 -8.87
CA HIS A 351 8.62 22.34 -8.89
C HIS A 351 8.00 22.42 -10.29
N VAL A 352 6.85 23.10 -10.40
CA VAL A 352 6.01 23.02 -11.63
C VAL A 352 6.69 23.59 -12.88
N GLY A 353 7.63 24.53 -12.71
CA GLY A 353 8.37 25.15 -13.81
C GLY A 353 9.45 24.25 -14.42
N ALA A 354 9.81 23.15 -13.75
CA ALA A 354 10.80 22.21 -14.26
C ALA A 354 10.18 21.09 -15.12
N ASP A 355 8.84 20.96 -15.15
CA ASP A 355 8.14 19.98 -15.98
C ASP A 355 8.33 20.28 -17.48
N ASP A 356 8.26 19.24 -18.31
CA ASP A 356 8.36 19.37 -19.77
C ASP A 356 6.96 19.23 -20.36
N ASN A 357 6.39 20.33 -20.86
CA ASN A 357 5.06 20.36 -21.46
C ASN A 357 3.96 19.71 -20.59
N TRP A 358 4.06 19.86 -19.27
CA TRP A 358 3.14 19.26 -18.29
C TRP A 358 3.10 17.73 -18.31
N ALA A 359 4.11 17.05 -18.85
CA ALA A 359 4.10 15.60 -18.99
C ALA A 359 4.00 14.90 -17.64
N LEU A 360 4.79 15.30 -16.64
CA LEU A 360 4.78 14.68 -15.33
C LEU A 360 3.49 15.04 -14.56
N SER A 361 3.10 16.32 -14.57
CA SER A 361 1.89 16.83 -13.92
C SER A 361 0.62 16.17 -14.46
N SER A 362 0.51 16.03 -15.78
CA SER A 362 -0.64 15.40 -16.43
C SER A 362 -0.71 13.92 -16.08
N LYS A 363 0.43 13.23 -16.09
CA LYS A 363 0.50 11.81 -15.73
C LYS A 363 0.10 11.58 -14.28
N ALA A 364 0.60 12.41 -13.36
CA ALA A 364 0.27 12.36 -11.95
C ALA A 364 -1.24 12.60 -11.71
N ARG A 365 -1.83 13.60 -12.39
CA ARG A 365 -3.25 13.93 -12.24
C ARG A 365 -4.17 12.78 -12.62
N GLN A 366 -3.91 12.11 -13.75
CA GLN A 366 -4.76 11.07 -14.33
C GLN A 366 -5.05 9.91 -13.36
N LEU A 367 -4.07 9.52 -12.55
CA LEU A 367 -4.15 8.35 -11.66
C LEU A 367 -4.99 8.61 -10.40
N LEU A 368 -5.15 9.89 -10.00
CA LEU A 368 -5.96 10.32 -8.86
C LEU A 368 -7.34 10.89 -9.25
N SER A 369 -7.67 11.02 -10.55
CA SER A 369 -8.99 11.53 -11.01
C SER A 369 -10.14 10.50 -11.00
N ASN A 370 -9.88 9.21 -10.74
CA ASN A 370 -10.92 8.16 -10.76
C ASN A 370 -11.78 8.08 -9.47
N MET A 371 -12.09 9.21 -8.82
CA MET A 371 -12.91 9.28 -7.59
C MET A 371 -14.06 10.30 -7.65
N ALA A 372 -14.62 10.59 -8.82
CA ALA A 372 -15.76 11.49 -8.93
C ALA A 372 -16.99 10.82 -9.57
N ALA A 373 -17.58 9.84 -8.89
CA ALA A 373 -19.01 9.54 -9.01
C ALA A 373 -19.48 8.64 -7.86
N LYS A 374 -20.48 9.14 -7.12
CA LYS A 374 -21.36 8.45 -6.15
C LYS A 374 -20.84 8.29 -4.72
N THR A 375 -20.98 9.33 -3.91
CA THR A 375 -21.14 9.22 -2.46
C THR A 375 -22.57 9.62 -2.08
N LEU A 376 -23.32 8.66 -1.52
CA LEU A 376 -24.58 8.90 -0.79
C LEU A 376 -24.23 8.94 0.71
N PRO A 377 -24.76 9.87 1.52
CA PRO A 377 -24.24 10.10 2.86
C PRO A 377 -24.82 9.10 3.86
N PHE A 378 -23.97 8.43 4.62
CA PHE A 378 -24.35 7.63 5.79
C PHE A 378 -23.96 8.40 7.05
N PHE A 379 -24.95 9.00 7.70
CA PHE A 379 -24.84 9.58 9.04
C PHE A 379 -25.19 8.51 10.09
N LEU A 380 -24.67 8.72 11.30
CA LEU A 380 -24.85 7.96 12.56
C LEU A 380 -24.07 6.65 12.71
N THR A 381 -22.91 6.74 13.38
CA THR A 381 -22.61 6.00 14.63
C THR A 381 -21.33 6.57 15.23
N LEU A 382 -21.47 7.61 16.05
CA LEU A 382 -20.42 8.12 16.93
C LEU A 382 -20.97 8.10 18.35
N LEU A 383 -20.86 6.94 19.01
CA LEU A 383 -21.09 6.75 20.45
C LEU A 383 -20.76 5.30 20.82
N PHE A 384 -19.49 4.90 20.75
CA PHE A 384 -18.91 3.74 21.46
C PHE A 384 -17.38 3.73 21.31
N LEU A 385 -16.73 4.82 21.70
CA LEU A 385 -15.27 4.89 21.83
C LEU A 385 -14.91 5.54 23.15
N LEU A 386 -15.30 4.87 24.23
CA LEU A 386 -14.79 5.08 25.58
C LEU A 386 -15.08 3.81 26.36
N GLN A 387 -14.31 2.76 26.08
CA GLN A 387 -13.95 1.75 27.06
C GLN A 387 -12.81 0.85 26.53
N LEU A 388 -11.71 0.89 27.28
CA LEU A 388 -10.67 -0.14 27.43
C LEU A 388 -9.63 -0.27 26.31
N HIS A 389 -8.55 0.49 26.49
CA HIS A 389 -7.21 -0.04 26.27
C HIS A 389 -6.93 -1.11 27.35
N SER A 390 -6.90 -2.38 26.95
CA SER A 390 -6.19 -3.45 27.63
C SER A 390 -5.82 -4.52 26.61
N SER A 391 -4.53 -4.83 26.55
CA SER A 391 -3.82 -5.77 25.67
C SER A 391 -4.53 -7.11 25.37
N ALA A 392 -4.64 -7.47 24.09
CA ALA A 392 -4.60 -8.86 23.60
C ALA A 392 -4.26 -8.85 22.09
N GLY A 393 -3.22 -9.59 21.68
CA GLY A 393 -2.77 -9.65 20.29
C GLY A 393 -3.88 -10.07 19.33
N GLN A 394 -3.95 -9.43 18.16
CA GLN A 394 -4.66 -10.04 17.03
C GLN A 394 -3.91 -11.33 16.67
N ASN A 395 -4.49 -12.49 17.02
CA ASN A 395 -3.94 -13.79 16.68
C ASN A 395 -3.96 -13.96 15.16
N ALA A 396 -2.80 -13.81 14.54
CA ALA A 396 -2.64 -13.96 13.09
C ALA A 396 -2.95 -15.38 12.60
N VAL A 397 -3.43 -15.48 11.36
CA VAL A 397 -3.63 -16.76 10.67
C VAL A 397 -2.32 -17.18 10.00
N ARG A 398 -1.66 -18.21 10.54
CA ARG A 398 -0.54 -18.91 9.92
C ARG A 398 -1.04 -20.28 9.56
N ALA A 399 -1.33 -20.51 8.28
CA ALA A 399 -2.07 -21.69 7.87
C ALA A 399 -1.41 -22.50 6.75
N VAL A 400 -1.80 -23.75 6.64
CA VAL A 400 -1.42 -24.63 5.53
C VAL A 400 -2.52 -25.66 5.28
N TYR A 401 -2.66 -26.07 4.03
CA TYR A 401 -3.54 -27.16 3.62
C TYR A 401 -2.85 -28.53 3.74
N TRP A 402 -3.61 -29.54 4.13
CA TRP A 402 -3.25 -30.95 4.10
C TRP A 402 -4.35 -31.75 3.41
N PHE A 403 -3.98 -32.76 2.61
CA PHE A 403 -4.93 -33.71 2.01
C PHE A 403 -4.40 -35.14 2.00
N PRO A 404 -5.27 -36.16 2.10
CA PRO A 404 -4.89 -37.58 2.16
C PRO A 404 -3.97 -38.05 1.03
N ASP A 405 -4.30 -37.70 -0.22
CA ASP A 405 -3.62 -38.20 -1.41
C ASP A 405 -2.17 -37.71 -1.53
N SER A 406 -1.78 -36.71 -0.73
CA SER A 406 -0.38 -36.29 -0.60
C SER A 406 0.52 -37.34 0.03
N GLY A 407 -0.06 -38.38 0.67
CA GLY A 407 0.66 -39.43 1.38
C GLY A 407 1.34 -38.95 2.67
N PHE A 408 1.26 -37.67 3.02
CA PHE A 408 1.93 -37.10 4.18
C PHE A 408 1.19 -37.45 5.48
N PRO A 409 1.79 -38.18 6.44
CA PRO A 409 1.08 -38.58 7.65
C PRO A 409 0.73 -37.38 8.54
N VAL A 410 -0.54 -37.28 8.95
CA VAL A 410 -1.03 -36.19 9.84
C VAL A 410 -0.20 -36.08 11.13
N SER A 411 0.22 -37.22 11.71
CA SER A 411 1.05 -37.26 12.93
C SER A 411 2.44 -36.62 12.74
N LYS A 412 2.91 -36.47 11.51
CA LYS A 412 4.18 -35.83 11.19
C LYS A 412 4.07 -34.33 11.07
N ILE A 413 2.87 -33.76 10.89
CA ILE A 413 2.65 -32.30 10.83
C ILE A 413 3.22 -31.63 12.08
N ASP A 414 4.13 -30.67 11.90
CA ASP A 414 4.62 -29.81 12.97
C ASP A 414 3.62 -28.66 13.20
N SER A 415 2.56 -28.96 13.95
CA SER A 415 1.48 -28.01 14.19
C SER A 415 1.90 -26.79 15.03
N THR A 416 3.11 -26.77 15.59
CA THR A 416 3.63 -25.59 16.33
C THR A 416 3.90 -24.40 15.41
N LEU A 417 4.12 -24.65 14.12
CA LEU A 417 4.36 -23.61 13.11
C LEU A 417 3.08 -22.88 12.68
N PHE A 418 1.91 -23.43 13.00
CA PHE A 418 0.62 -22.99 12.48
C PHE A 418 -0.33 -22.58 13.58
N THR A 419 -1.18 -21.60 13.28
CA THR A 419 -2.36 -21.29 14.10
C THR A 419 -3.61 -21.99 13.56
N HIS A 420 -3.64 -22.24 12.25
CA HIS A 420 -4.77 -22.89 11.56
C HIS A 420 -4.29 -23.98 10.59
N LEU A 421 -5.05 -25.05 10.44
CA LEU A 421 -4.80 -26.12 9.47
C LEU A 421 -6.09 -26.45 8.72
N PHE A 422 -5.99 -26.55 7.40
CA PHE A 422 -7.12 -26.92 6.53
C PHE A 422 -7.00 -28.40 6.15
N CYS A 423 -8.05 -29.17 6.43
CA CYS A 423 -8.16 -30.58 6.06
C CYS A 423 -8.99 -30.70 4.79
N ALA A 424 -8.34 -31.03 3.69
CA ALA A 424 -8.86 -31.00 2.34
C ALA A 424 -9.01 -32.44 1.77
N PHE A 425 -10.07 -32.81 1.07
CA PHE A 425 -11.37 -32.14 0.98
C PHE A 425 -12.50 -33.07 1.40
N ALA A 426 -13.55 -32.50 1.99
CA ALA A 426 -14.89 -33.04 1.88
C ALA A 426 -15.52 -32.62 0.53
N HIS A 427 -16.49 -33.38 0.06
CA HIS A 427 -17.10 -33.18 -1.26
C HIS A 427 -18.61 -32.96 -1.15
N LEU A 428 -19.17 -32.38 -2.21
CA LEU A 428 -20.62 -32.27 -2.38
C LEU A 428 -21.17 -33.53 -3.05
N ASN A 429 -22.08 -34.23 -2.38
CA ASN A 429 -22.96 -35.18 -3.05
C ASN A 429 -24.08 -34.38 -3.75
N HIS A 430 -24.03 -34.28 -5.07
CA HIS A 430 -24.94 -33.44 -5.85
C HIS A 430 -26.38 -33.95 -5.85
N GLN A 431 -26.61 -35.26 -5.74
CA GLN A 431 -27.96 -35.82 -5.69
C GLN A 431 -28.70 -35.41 -4.41
N ALA A 432 -27.99 -35.45 -3.27
CA ALA A 432 -28.55 -35.12 -1.96
C ALA A 432 -28.34 -33.66 -1.55
N ASN A 433 -27.50 -32.91 -2.27
CA ASN A 433 -27.01 -31.58 -1.88
C ASN A 433 -26.42 -31.57 -0.46
N ARG A 434 -25.61 -32.58 -0.13
CA ARG A 434 -25.01 -32.74 1.19
C ARG A 434 -23.50 -32.83 1.09
N VAL A 435 -22.81 -32.26 2.08
CA VAL A 435 -21.38 -32.46 2.27
C VAL A 435 -21.15 -33.89 2.77
N VAL A 436 -20.17 -34.57 2.18
CA VAL A 436 -19.77 -35.95 2.51
C VAL A 436 -18.24 -36.04 2.55
N ILE A 437 -17.72 -36.97 3.35
CA ILE A 437 -16.31 -37.37 3.33
C ILE A 437 -16.26 -38.76 2.69
N ALA A 438 -15.41 -38.92 1.68
CA ALA A 438 -15.21 -40.21 1.00
C ALA A 438 -14.82 -41.28 2.02
N SER A 439 -15.29 -42.52 1.83
CA SER A 439 -15.20 -43.58 2.85
C SER A 439 -13.75 -43.87 3.24
N GLU A 440 -12.86 -43.85 2.26
CA GLU A 440 -11.41 -43.98 2.38
C GLU A 440 -10.77 -42.90 3.26
N ASN A 441 -11.36 -41.71 3.33
CA ASN A 441 -10.82 -40.54 4.04
C ASN A 441 -11.42 -40.37 5.46
N GLN A 442 -12.52 -41.06 5.80
CA GLN A 442 -13.24 -40.87 7.07
C GLN A 442 -12.36 -41.09 8.32
N ALA A 443 -11.50 -42.11 8.30
CA ALA A 443 -10.63 -42.42 9.43
C ALA A 443 -9.60 -41.30 9.70
N GLN A 444 -9.00 -40.76 8.64
CA GLN A 444 -8.03 -39.68 8.77
C GLN A 444 -8.72 -38.36 9.17
N PHE A 445 -9.88 -38.04 8.58
CA PHE A 445 -10.60 -36.80 8.88
C PHE A 445 -11.13 -36.77 10.32
N SER A 446 -11.67 -37.88 10.82
CA SER A 446 -12.20 -37.98 12.18
C SER A 446 -11.14 -37.88 13.27
N THR A 447 -9.88 -38.21 12.96
CA THR A 447 -8.75 -38.14 13.89
C THR A 447 -7.89 -36.90 13.71
N PHE A 448 -8.01 -36.19 12.57
CA PHE A 448 -7.15 -35.08 12.15
C PHE A 448 -6.91 -34.05 13.27
N THR A 449 -7.99 -33.47 13.81
CA THR A 449 -7.88 -32.43 14.84
C THR A 449 -7.15 -32.91 16.07
N ARG A 450 -7.51 -34.10 16.59
CA ARG A 450 -6.89 -34.66 17.79
C ARG A 450 -5.41 -34.90 17.55
N THR A 451 -5.03 -35.42 16.39
CA THR A 451 -3.64 -35.72 16.05
C THR A 451 -2.78 -34.46 16.00
N VAL A 452 -3.22 -33.41 15.31
CA VAL A 452 -2.42 -32.16 15.22
C VAL A 452 -2.39 -31.40 16.54
N GLN A 453 -3.42 -31.53 17.38
CA GLN A 453 -3.43 -30.93 18.72
C GLN A 453 -2.48 -31.59 19.72
N GLN A 454 -1.93 -32.78 19.41
CA GLN A 454 -0.91 -33.41 20.27
C GLN A 454 0.37 -32.57 20.38
N LYS A 455 0.74 -31.84 19.31
CA LYS A 455 1.91 -30.95 19.32
C LYS A 455 1.57 -29.48 19.57
N ASN A 456 0.35 -29.05 19.21
CA ASN A 456 -0.12 -27.68 19.44
C ASN A 456 -1.59 -27.69 19.89
N PRO A 457 -1.88 -27.71 21.20
CA PRO A 457 -3.25 -27.73 21.71
C PRO A 457 -4.11 -26.53 21.29
N SER A 458 -3.48 -25.41 20.89
CA SER A 458 -4.16 -24.17 20.51
C SER A 458 -4.52 -24.10 19.02
N VAL A 459 -3.98 -25.00 18.17
CA VAL A 459 -4.22 -24.99 16.72
C VAL A 459 -5.70 -25.17 16.41
N LYS A 460 -6.21 -24.40 15.45
CA LYS A 460 -7.56 -24.54 14.92
C LYS A 460 -7.55 -25.32 13.62
N THR A 461 -8.56 -26.12 13.40
CA THR A 461 -8.68 -26.99 12.22
C THR A 461 -9.97 -26.70 11.50
N LEU A 462 -9.92 -26.58 10.18
CA LEU A 462 -11.08 -26.33 9.34
C LEU A 462 -11.24 -27.48 8.35
N LEU A 463 -12.49 -27.92 8.14
CA LEU A 463 -12.84 -28.86 7.09
C LEU A 463 -13.06 -28.10 5.79
N SER A 464 -12.19 -28.31 4.80
CA SER A 464 -12.33 -27.69 3.48
C SER A 464 -13.28 -28.51 2.61
N ILE A 465 -14.20 -27.85 1.91
CA ILE A 465 -15.25 -28.47 1.11
C ILE A 465 -15.12 -27.99 -0.33
N GLY A 466 -14.91 -28.91 -1.28
CA GLY A 466 -14.75 -28.60 -2.70
C GLY A 466 -13.34 -28.94 -3.20
N GLY A 467 -12.63 -27.91 -3.65
CA GLY A 467 -11.30 -28.00 -4.26
C GLY A 467 -11.32 -28.08 -5.79
N GLY A 468 -10.15 -27.95 -6.41
CA GLY A 468 -9.96 -28.13 -7.85
C GLY A 468 -10.38 -29.52 -8.34
N GLY A 469 -11.19 -29.58 -9.42
CA GLY A 469 -11.65 -30.85 -10.02
C GLY A 469 -12.76 -30.68 -11.06
N PRO A 470 -13.27 -31.77 -11.66
CA PRO A 470 -14.27 -31.72 -12.74
C PRO A 470 -15.70 -31.35 -12.26
N ASN A 471 -16.00 -31.50 -10.96
CA ASN A 471 -17.36 -31.36 -10.41
C ASN A 471 -17.74 -29.91 -10.05
N LYS A 472 -17.17 -28.92 -10.74
CA LYS A 472 -17.37 -27.47 -10.47
C LYS A 472 -18.82 -27.03 -10.63
N THR A 473 -19.60 -27.73 -11.45
CA THR A 473 -21.03 -27.46 -11.68
C THR A 473 -21.92 -27.95 -10.54
N ASP A 474 -21.45 -28.86 -9.70
CA ASP A 474 -22.27 -29.44 -8.62
C ASP A 474 -22.64 -28.36 -7.58
N PHE A 475 -21.74 -27.41 -7.34
CA PHE A 475 -21.98 -26.29 -6.44
C PHE A 475 -23.04 -25.30 -6.97
N ASP A 476 -23.18 -25.16 -8.29
CA ASP A 476 -24.20 -24.27 -8.88
C ASP A 476 -25.61 -24.78 -8.57
N GLY A 477 -25.86 -26.06 -8.89
CA GLY A 477 -27.12 -26.73 -8.58
C GLY A 477 -27.46 -26.61 -7.09
N MET A 478 -26.49 -26.86 -6.22
CA MET A 478 -26.66 -26.73 -4.77
C MET A 478 -26.96 -25.30 -4.32
N ALA A 479 -26.24 -24.30 -4.82
CA ALA A 479 -26.37 -22.91 -4.38
C ALA A 479 -27.68 -22.24 -4.89
N SER A 480 -28.25 -22.75 -5.98
CA SER A 480 -29.39 -22.13 -6.68
C SER A 480 -30.72 -22.09 -5.92
N ARG A 481 -30.96 -23.00 -4.96
CA ARG A 481 -32.24 -23.09 -4.23
C ARG A 481 -32.03 -23.07 -2.71
N ALA A 482 -32.93 -22.41 -1.98
CA ALA A 482 -32.86 -22.37 -0.51
C ALA A 482 -32.87 -23.76 0.15
N VAL A 483 -33.63 -24.73 -0.40
CA VAL A 483 -33.71 -26.10 0.15
C VAL A 483 -32.41 -26.89 -0.03
N SER A 484 -31.70 -26.71 -1.15
CA SER A 484 -30.42 -27.35 -1.41
C SER A 484 -29.31 -26.68 -0.60
N ARG A 485 -29.28 -25.34 -0.53
CA ARG A 485 -28.37 -24.59 0.38
C ARG A 485 -28.53 -25.03 1.82
N LYS A 486 -29.76 -25.16 2.31
CA LYS A 486 -30.05 -25.67 3.65
C LYS A 486 -29.50 -27.08 3.87
N SER A 487 -29.68 -27.98 2.90
CA SER A 487 -29.16 -29.36 2.99
C SER A 487 -27.63 -29.39 3.08
N PHE A 488 -26.97 -28.54 2.28
CA PHE A 488 -25.52 -28.37 2.31
C PHE A 488 -25.07 -27.84 3.67
N ILE A 489 -25.62 -26.70 4.10
CA ILE A 489 -25.29 -26.03 5.36
C ILE A 489 -25.48 -26.98 6.56
N ASP A 490 -26.63 -27.63 6.66
CA ASP A 490 -26.93 -28.50 7.80
C ASP A 490 -25.98 -29.71 7.84
N SER A 491 -25.65 -30.29 6.67
CA SER A 491 -24.72 -31.42 6.59
C SER A 491 -23.26 -31.03 6.85
N SER A 492 -22.83 -29.84 6.40
CA SER A 492 -21.48 -29.34 6.63
C SER A 492 -21.23 -29.10 8.13
N ILE A 493 -22.19 -28.47 8.82
CA ILE A 493 -22.11 -28.21 10.26
C ILE A 493 -22.08 -29.53 11.04
N ARG A 494 -22.94 -30.50 10.67
CA ARG A 494 -22.92 -31.83 11.29
C ARG A 494 -21.57 -32.52 11.13
N LEU A 495 -21.00 -32.54 9.93
CA LEU A 495 -19.71 -33.17 9.67
C LEU A 495 -18.55 -32.49 10.40
N ALA A 496 -18.52 -31.15 10.43
CA ALA A 496 -17.52 -30.42 11.20
C ALA A 496 -17.57 -30.82 12.68
N ARG A 497 -18.77 -30.83 13.28
CA ARG A 497 -18.94 -31.19 14.70
C ARG A 497 -18.60 -32.66 14.96
N SER A 498 -19.10 -33.60 14.15
CA SER A 498 -18.86 -35.04 14.37
C SER A 498 -17.39 -35.44 14.22
N ASN A 499 -16.60 -34.66 13.48
CA ASN A 499 -15.17 -34.88 13.29
C ASN A 499 -14.30 -33.88 14.08
N ASN A 500 -14.88 -33.15 15.03
CA ASN A 500 -14.17 -32.21 15.91
C ASN A 500 -13.40 -31.10 15.17
N PHE A 501 -13.91 -30.59 14.05
CA PHE A 501 -13.36 -29.40 13.41
C PHE A 501 -13.81 -28.13 14.11
N HIS A 502 -12.93 -27.12 14.09
CA HIS A 502 -13.18 -25.78 14.65
C HIS A 502 -13.85 -24.84 13.66
N GLY A 503 -13.86 -25.20 12.37
CA GLY A 503 -14.47 -24.41 11.33
C GLY A 503 -14.68 -25.17 10.03
N LEU A 504 -15.18 -24.44 9.05
CA LEU A 504 -15.47 -24.89 7.70
C LEU A 504 -14.87 -23.89 6.71
N ASP A 505 -14.32 -24.42 5.63
CA ASP A 505 -13.70 -23.65 4.56
C ASP A 505 -14.36 -24.06 3.23
N LEU A 506 -14.91 -23.09 2.49
CA LEU A 506 -15.56 -23.36 1.20
C LEU A 506 -14.60 -23.06 0.06
N ASP A 507 -14.33 -24.05 -0.77
CA ASP A 507 -13.44 -23.93 -1.91
C ASP A 507 -14.18 -24.26 -3.22
N TRP A 508 -15.01 -23.32 -3.68
CA TRP A 508 -15.72 -23.41 -4.96
C TRP A 508 -14.91 -22.68 -6.02
N GLU A 509 -14.30 -23.43 -6.94
CA GLU A 509 -13.37 -22.93 -7.97
C GLU A 509 -13.91 -23.01 -9.41
N TYR A 510 -14.66 -22.05 -9.95
CA TYR A 510 -15.13 -20.81 -9.32
C TYR A 510 -16.57 -20.53 -9.77
N PRO A 511 -17.37 -19.77 -9.01
CA PRO A 511 -18.60 -19.18 -9.52
C PRO A 511 -18.28 -18.35 -10.78
N SER A 512 -18.88 -18.72 -11.89
CA SER A 512 -18.48 -18.34 -13.26
C SER A 512 -19.46 -17.40 -13.96
N ASN A 513 -20.50 -16.94 -13.26
CA ASN A 513 -21.43 -15.93 -13.76
C ASN A 513 -22.11 -15.18 -12.61
N THR A 514 -22.82 -14.10 -12.91
CA THR A 514 -23.48 -13.22 -11.91
C THR A 514 -24.52 -13.96 -11.07
N THR A 515 -25.26 -14.91 -11.65
CA THR A 515 -26.24 -15.73 -10.92
C THR A 515 -25.53 -16.61 -9.89
N GLN A 516 -24.46 -17.30 -10.28
CA GLN A 516 -23.65 -18.10 -9.37
C GLN A 516 -23.03 -17.25 -8.26
N MET A 517 -22.52 -16.04 -8.56
CA MET A 517 -22.02 -15.12 -7.52
C MET A 517 -23.09 -14.66 -6.55
N THR A 518 -24.32 -14.42 -7.02
CA THR A 518 -25.46 -14.07 -6.16
C THR A 518 -25.83 -15.25 -5.26
N ASN A 519 -25.90 -16.46 -5.84
CA ASN A 519 -26.18 -17.69 -5.10
C ASN A 519 -25.09 -18.01 -4.08
N PHE A 520 -23.83 -17.77 -4.42
CA PHE A 520 -22.70 -17.84 -3.49
C PHE A 520 -22.89 -16.88 -2.31
N GLY A 521 -23.26 -15.63 -2.57
CA GLY A 521 -23.56 -14.65 -1.52
C GLY A 521 -24.71 -15.08 -0.60
N LEU A 522 -25.79 -15.64 -1.16
CA LEU A 522 -26.91 -16.18 -0.40
C LEU A 522 -26.48 -17.38 0.48
N LEU A 523 -25.69 -18.30 -0.10
CA LEU A 523 -25.14 -19.44 0.62
C LEU A 523 -24.31 -18.99 1.83
N LEU A 524 -23.37 -18.06 1.64
CA LEU A 524 -22.55 -17.55 2.74
C LEU A 524 -23.38 -16.92 3.86
N ALA A 525 -24.37 -16.09 3.50
CA ALA A 525 -25.23 -15.43 4.47
C ALA A 525 -26.07 -16.44 5.29
N GLU A 526 -26.68 -17.41 4.62
CA GLU A 526 -27.44 -18.48 5.28
C GLU A 526 -26.53 -19.36 6.15
N TRP A 527 -25.29 -19.61 5.70
CA TRP A 527 -24.31 -20.42 6.42
C TRP A 527 -23.89 -19.77 7.73
N ARG A 528 -23.57 -18.47 7.73
CA ARG A 528 -23.24 -17.71 8.95
C ARG A 528 -24.39 -17.71 9.95
N VAL A 529 -25.63 -17.52 9.48
CA VAL A 529 -26.82 -17.56 10.33
C VAL A 529 -27.00 -18.94 10.96
N ALA A 530 -26.78 -20.01 10.20
CA ALA A 530 -26.91 -21.38 10.69
C ALA A 530 -25.83 -21.74 11.72
N VAL A 531 -24.57 -21.35 11.50
CA VAL A 531 -23.49 -21.53 12.47
C VAL A 531 -23.76 -20.77 13.76
N ALA A 532 -24.20 -19.51 13.69
CA ALA A 532 -24.58 -18.72 14.87
C ALA A 532 -25.80 -19.32 15.61
N ARG A 533 -26.71 -19.99 14.89
CA ARG A 533 -27.84 -20.70 15.49
C ARG A 533 -27.40 -21.99 16.15
N GLU A 534 -26.53 -22.77 15.52
CA GLU A 534 -26.01 -24.02 16.09
C GLU A 534 -25.25 -23.73 17.38
N SER A 535 -24.34 -22.76 17.39
CA SER A 535 -23.59 -22.38 18.59
C SER A 535 -24.49 -21.99 19.77
N ARG A 536 -25.51 -21.15 19.51
CA ARG A 536 -26.50 -20.78 20.54
C ARG A 536 -27.29 -21.97 21.09
N ARG A 537 -27.52 -23.00 20.27
CA ARG A 537 -28.29 -24.20 20.68
C ARG A 537 -27.42 -25.23 21.41
N SER A 538 -26.18 -25.42 20.96
CA SER A 538 -25.29 -26.44 21.52
C SER A 538 -24.44 -25.93 22.69
N GLY A 539 -24.28 -24.61 22.83
CA GLY A 539 -23.34 -24.00 23.78
C GLY A 539 -21.88 -24.05 23.32
N ASN A 540 -21.60 -24.66 22.16
CA ASN A 540 -20.25 -24.72 21.59
C ASN A 540 -19.85 -23.37 20.99
N THR A 541 -18.55 -23.09 20.97
CA THR A 541 -17.98 -21.94 20.22
C THR A 541 -18.44 -21.99 18.76
N PRO A 542 -18.87 -20.85 18.16
CA PRO A 542 -19.22 -20.80 16.74
C PRO A 542 -18.11 -21.36 15.86
N LEU A 543 -18.48 -22.16 14.85
CA LEU A 543 -17.53 -22.60 13.83
C LEU A 543 -16.97 -21.38 13.09
N LEU A 544 -15.66 -21.38 12.84
CA LEU A 544 -15.05 -20.44 11.90
C LEU A 544 -15.56 -20.74 10.48
N LEU A 545 -15.77 -19.71 9.67
CA LEU A 545 -16.07 -19.83 8.25
C LEU A 545 -15.04 -19.07 7.42
N SER A 546 -14.37 -19.77 6.52
CA SER A 546 -13.51 -19.18 5.49
C SER A 546 -13.95 -19.63 4.10
N ALA A 547 -13.35 -19.02 3.08
CA ALA A 547 -13.44 -19.51 1.73
C ALA A 547 -12.12 -19.28 1.00
N ALA A 548 -11.67 -20.27 0.23
CA ALA A 548 -10.64 -20.08 -0.78
C ALA A 548 -11.27 -19.38 -1.99
N VAL A 549 -10.62 -18.30 -2.42
CA VAL A 549 -11.14 -17.40 -3.46
C VAL A 549 -10.08 -17.08 -4.49
N PHE A 550 -10.56 -16.67 -5.66
CA PHE A 550 -9.69 -16.29 -6.77
C PHE A 550 -8.72 -15.16 -6.39
N ARG A 551 -7.59 -15.12 -7.09
CA ARG A 551 -6.54 -14.12 -6.91
C ARG A 551 -7.03 -12.66 -6.88
N SER A 552 -8.12 -12.35 -7.58
CA SER A 552 -8.74 -11.02 -7.65
C SER A 552 -10.19 -11.05 -7.15
N SER A 553 -10.71 -9.89 -6.73
CA SER A 553 -12.12 -9.71 -6.37
C SER A 553 -13.10 -9.83 -7.55
N ASP A 554 -12.57 -9.88 -8.77
CA ASP A 554 -13.27 -10.18 -9.99
C ASP A 554 -12.70 -11.45 -10.64
N TYR A 555 -13.57 -12.40 -10.96
CA TYR A 555 -13.23 -13.57 -11.74
C TYR A 555 -13.51 -13.26 -13.20
N TYR A 556 -12.50 -12.77 -13.92
CA TYR A 556 -12.60 -12.41 -15.34
C TYR A 556 -13.83 -11.55 -15.66
N THR A 557 -13.95 -10.37 -15.03
CA THR A 557 -15.09 -9.42 -15.11
C THR A 557 -16.32 -9.74 -14.24
N ILE A 558 -16.35 -10.89 -13.58
CA ILE A 558 -17.48 -11.28 -12.71
C ILE A 558 -17.12 -11.01 -11.25
N ASN A 559 -17.76 -10.01 -10.64
CA ASN A 559 -17.45 -9.58 -9.28
C ASN A 559 -17.96 -10.53 -8.21
N TYR A 560 -17.13 -10.79 -7.20
CA TYR A 560 -17.54 -11.50 -5.99
C TYR A 560 -18.56 -10.68 -5.16
N PRO A 561 -19.45 -11.34 -4.38
CA PRO A 561 -20.44 -10.66 -3.54
C PRO A 561 -19.80 -10.12 -2.25
N ILE A 562 -19.07 -9.01 -2.35
CA ILE A 562 -18.24 -8.48 -1.25
C ILE A 562 -19.02 -8.25 0.06
N SER A 563 -20.25 -7.72 -0.01
CA SER A 563 -21.04 -7.49 1.21
C SER A 563 -21.36 -8.80 1.93
N ALA A 564 -21.67 -9.87 1.20
CA ALA A 564 -21.93 -11.18 1.78
C ALA A 564 -20.66 -11.78 2.38
N ILE A 565 -19.54 -11.71 1.66
CA ILE A 565 -18.22 -12.15 2.14
C ILE A 565 -17.85 -11.44 3.44
N SER A 566 -17.82 -10.11 3.45
CA SER A 566 -17.39 -9.32 4.61
C SER A 566 -18.25 -9.53 5.85
N LYS A 567 -19.55 -9.81 5.68
CA LYS A 567 -20.48 -10.08 6.80
C LYS A 567 -20.48 -11.52 7.27
N SER A 568 -20.17 -12.47 6.38
CA SER A 568 -20.43 -13.89 6.62
C SER A 568 -19.16 -14.71 6.88
N LEU A 569 -18.00 -14.29 6.40
CA LEU A 569 -16.74 -15.01 6.61
C LEU A 569 -15.89 -14.36 7.70
N ASP A 570 -15.16 -15.19 8.43
CA ASP A 570 -14.11 -14.76 9.34
C ASP A 570 -12.95 -14.19 8.52
N TRP A 571 -12.56 -14.88 7.45
CA TRP A 571 -11.62 -14.38 6.43
C TRP A 571 -11.79 -15.08 5.07
N ILE A 572 -11.08 -14.59 4.05
CA ILE A 572 -10.88 -15.24 2.76
C ILE A 572 -9.42 -15.68 2.58
N ASN A 573 -9.21 -16.86 2.00
CA ASN A 573 -7.92 -17.38 1.58
C ASN A 573 -7.72 -17.02 0.09
N VAL A 574 -6.96 -15.95 -0.19
CA VAL A 574 -6.74 -15.49 -1.57
C VAL A 574 -5.64 -16.32 -2.23
N MET A 575 -6.01 -17.10 -3.25
CA MET A 575 -5.09 -17.96 -4.00
C MET A 575 -4.23 -17.13 -4.98
N ALA A 576 -3.19 -16.49 -4.45
CA ALA A 576 -2.27 -15.63 -5.19
C ALA A 576 -1.13 -16.40 -5.88
N TYR A 577 -1.49 -17.46 -6.60
CA TYR A 577 -0.59 -18.35 -7.31
C TYR A 577 -1.27 -18.94 -8.55
N ASP A 578 -0.60 -19.87 -9.24
CA ASP A 578 -0.99 -20.43 -10.56
C ASP A 578 -1.20 -19.38 -11.66
N PHE A 579 -0.45 -18.29 -11.58
CA PHE A 579 -0.46 -17.23 -12.59
C PHE A 579 0.05 -17.69 -13.95
N TYR A 580 1.03 -18.60 -13.94
CA TYR A 580 1.65 -19.17 -15.12
C TYR A 580 1.89 -20.66 -14.87
N GLY A 581 1.56 -21.48 -15.86
CA GLY A 581 1.86 -22.92 -15.93
C GLY A 581 1.92 -23.36 -17.39
N PRO A 582 2.65 -24.43 -17.74
CA PRO A 582 2.81 -24.88 -19.12
C PRO A 582 1.50 -25.32 -19.79
N GLY A 583 0.46 -25.64 -19.00
CA GLY A 583 -0.88 -25.94 -19.51
C GLY A 583 -1.63 -24.74 -20.09
N TRP A 584 -1.25 -23.49 -19.74
CA TRP A 584 -1.94 -22.27 -20.18
C TRP A 584 -1.00 -21.11 -20.53
N SER A 585 0.32 -21.34 -20.54
CA SER A 585 1.34 -20.37 -20.95
C SER A 585 2.40 -21.03 -21.80
N SER A 586 2.57 -20.54 -23.04
CA SER A 586 3.62 -20.98 -23.97
C SER A 586 5.00 -20.42 -23.65
N VAL A 587 5.09 -19.56 -22.62
CA VAL A 587 6.35 -19.00 -22.11
C VAL A 587 6.51 -19.31 -20.63
N THR A 588 7.76 -19.33 -20.14
CA THR A 588 8.03 -19.36 -18.69
C THR A 588 7.44 -18.12 -18.01
N GLY A 589 7.08 -18.21 -16.74
CA GLY A 589 6.53 -17.08 -16.00
C GLY A 589 6.58 -17.30 -14.50
N PRO A 590 6.46 -16.25 -13.69
CA PRO A 590 6.50 -16.36 -12.23
C PRO A 590 5.15 -16.85 -11.69
N PRO A 591 5.00 -18.11 -11.26
CA PRO A 591 3.69 -18.69 -11.02
C PRO A 591 2.96 -18.07 -9.82
N ALA A 592 3.69 -17.43 -8.91
CA ALA A 592 3.13 -16.80 -7.72
C ALA A 592 3.66 -15.38 -7.46
N ALA A 593 4.11 -14.67 -8.49
CA ALA A 593 4.66 -13.31 -8.37
C ALA A 593 3.91 -12.40 -7.37
N LEU A 594 4.59 -11.86 -6.35
CA LEU A 594 3.99 -10.84 -5.49
C LEU A 594 3.74 -9.54 -6.27
N TYR A 595 4.65 -9.18 -7.17
CA TYR A 595 4.53 -8.00 -8.03
C TYR A 595 4.68 -8.43 -9.48
N ASN A 596 3.93 -7.80 -10.39
CA ASN A 596 4.11 -8.00 -11.83
C ASN A 596 3.71 -6.70 -12.55
N PRO A 597 4.60 -5.69 -12.54
CA PRO A 597 4.29 -4.35 -13.02
C PRO A 597 3.75 -4.36 -14.45
N GLY A 598 2.69 -3.60 -14.70
CA GLY A 598 2.05 -3.54 -16.02
C GLY A 598 1.03 -4.64 -16.31
N THR A 599 0.79 -5.56 -15.36
CA THR A 599 -0.21 -6.62 -15.49
C THR A 599 -1.22 -6.61 -14.34
N THR A 600 -2.33 -7.33 -14.52
CA THR A 600 -3.31 -7.62 -13.46
C THR A 600 -3.01 -8.95 -12.74
N THR A 601 -1.86 -9.57 -13.01
CA THR A 601 -1.53 -10.93 -12.56
C THR A 601 -0.37 -10.91 -11.58
N SER A 602 -0.68 -10.55 -10.33
CA SER A 602 0.23 -10.63 -9.18
C SER A 602 -0.54 -10.67 -7.86
N GLY A 603 0.11 -11.15 -6.81
CA GLY A 603 -0.45 -11.13 -5.45
C GLY A 603 -0.81 -9.72 -4.98
N ASN A 604 0.05 -8.73 -5.22
CA ASN A 604 -0.21 -7.35 -4.83
C ASN A 604 -1.42 -6.75 -5.56
N TYR A 605 -1.55 -6.98 -6.87
CA TYR A 605 -2.72 -6.52 -7.62
C TYR A 605 -3.98 -7.16 -7.03
N GLY A 606 -3.97 -8.49 -6.89
CA GLY A 606 -5.07 -9.27 -6.34
C GLY A 606 -5.56 -8.79 -4.97
N ILE A 607 -4.66 -8.73 -3.99
CA ILE A 607 -4.95 -8.23 -2.64
C ILE A 607 -5.50 -6.80 -2.68
N THR A 608 -4.92 -5.95 -3.53
CA THR A 608 -5.38 -4.57 -3.68
C THR A 608 -6.81 -4.50 -4.20
N THR A 609 -7.20 -5.34 -5.17
CA THR A 609 -8.59 -5.37 -5.67
C THR A 609 -9.58 -5.82 -4.60
N TRP A 610 -9.25 -6.85 -3.81
CA TRP A 610 -10.09 -7.30 -2.69
C TRP A 610 -10.34 -6.22 -1.66
N ILE A 611 -9.30 -5.46 -1.29
CA ILE A 611 -9.43 -4.32 -0.38
C ILE A 611 -10.26 -3.20 -1.01
N GLN A 612 -9.99 -2.84 -2.27
CA GLN A 612 -10.73 -1.80 -2.99
C GLN A 612 -12.21 -2.14 -3.18
N ALA A 613 -12.54 -3.41 -3.34
CA ALA A 613 -13.89 -3.89 -3.48
C ALA A 613 -14.67 -3.84 -2.14
N GLY A 614 -13.96 -3.74 -1.00
CA GLY A 614 -14.54 -3.51 0.33
C GLY A 614 -14.32 -4.64 1.35
N VAL A 615 -13.43 -5.60 1.10
CA VAL A 615 -13.01 -6.57 2.12
C VAL A 615 -11.96 -5.93 3.02
N ALA A 616 -12.17 -5.96 4.34
CA ALA A 616 -11.19 -5.44 5.28
C ALA A 616 -9.89 -6.24 5.22
N ALA A 617 -8.74 -5.56 5.26
CA ALA A 617 -7.42 -6.21 5.19
C ALA A 617 -7.25 -7.33 6.23
N ASN A 618 -7.72 -7.10 7.46
CA ASN A 618 -7.72 -8.08 8.55
C ASN A 618 -8.74 -9.23 8.40
N LYS A 619 -9.37 -9.37 7.22
CA LYS A 619 -10.14 -10.55 6.78
C LYS A 619 -9.55 -11.22 5.55
N ILE A 620 -8.33 -10.88 5.17
CA ILE A 620 -7.65 -11.42 3.99
C ILE A 620 -6.42 -12.20 4.46
N VAL A 621 -6.25 -13.41 3.94
CA VAL A 621 -5.08 -14.27 4.16
C VAL A 621 -4.42 -14.50 2.81
N LEU A 622 -3.14 -14.12 2.68
CA LEU A 622 -2.38 -14.23 1.44
C LEU A 622 -1.90 -15.67 1.21
N GLY A 623 -2.24 -16.25 0.05
CA GLY A 623 -1.79 -17.58 -0.35
C GLY A 623 -0.46 -17.58 -1.09
N PHE A 624 0.35 -18.63 -0.88
CA PHE A 624 1.52 -18.95 -1.71
C PHE A 624 1.69 -20.48 -1.87
N PRO A 625 2.32 -20.95 -2.96
CA PRO A 625 2.49 -22.37 -3.23
C PRO A 625 3.79 -22.91 -2.60
N PHE A 626 3.75 -24.15 -2.11
CA PHE A 626 4.93 -24.96 -1.81
C PHE A 626 5.26 -25.89 -2.99
N TYR A 627 4.93 -25.47 -4.19
CA TYR A 627 5.20 -26.17 -5.45
C TYR A 627 5.56 -25.14 -6.52
N GLY A 628 6.01 -25.63 -7.66
CA GLY A 628 6.31 -24.83 -8.83
C GLY A 628 5.72 -25.45 -10.10
N TRP A 629 6.01 -24.77 -11.21
CA TRP A 629 5.67 -25.23 -12.55
C TRP A 629 6.94 -25.35 -13.39
N ALA A 630 7.07 -26.45 -14.12
CA ALA A 630 8.23 -26.82 -14.89
C ALA A 630 7.91 -26.81 -16.39
N TRP A 631 8.72 -26.07 -17.15
CA TRP A 631 8.65 -25.97 -18.60
C TRP A 631 9.87 -26.59 -19.26
N LYS A 632 9.69 -27.09 -20.46
CA LYS A 632 10.77 -27.39 -21.39
C LYS A 632 11.02 -26.17 -22.28
N LEU A 633 12.14 -25.49 -22.06
CA LEU A 633 12.62 -24.37 -22.86
C LEU A 633 12.82 -24.76 -24.32
N ALA A 634 12.46 -23.88 -25.24
CA ALA A 634 12.77 -24.04 -26.66
C ALA A 634 14.27 -23.88 -26.94
N ASN A 635 14.97 -23.07 -26.12
CA ASN A 635 16.41 -22.85 -26.19
C ASN A 635 16.99 -22.68 -24.79
N ALA A 636 17.94 -23.53 -24.39
CA ALA A 636 18.58 -23.49 -23.07
C ALA A 636 19.29 -22.16 -22.77
N ASN A 637 19.73 -21.42 -23.80
CA ASN A 637 20.37 -20.11 -23.64
C ASN A 637 19.36 -18.97 -23.38
N ASN A 638 18.06 -19.22 -23.54
CA ASN A 638 16.99 -18.31 -23.14
C ASN A 638 16.22 -18.92 -21.97
N ASN A 639 16.65 -18.59 -20.75
CA ASN A 639 16.24 -19.26 -19.52
C ASN A 639 15.74 -18.28 -18.43
N GLY A 640 15.42 -17.05 -18.84
CA GLY A 640 14.75 -16.08 -17.97
C GLY A 640 13.24 -16.30 -17.87
N PHE A 641 12.56 -15.40 -17.18
CA PHE A 641 11.11 -15.29 -17.29
C PHE A 641 10.71 -14.90 -18.72
N PHE A 642 9.55 -15.37 -19.15
CA PHE A 642 8.97 -15.16 -20.48
C PHE A 642 9.80 -15.74 -21.63
N ALA A 643 10.64 -16.73 -21.32
CA ALA A 643 11.36 -17.50 -22.33
C ALA A 643 10.39 -18.43 -23.09
N PRO A 644 10.54 -18.59 -24.43
CA PRO A 644 9.73 -19.52 -25.21
C PRO A 644 9.94 -20.99 -24.79
N THR A 645 8.86 -21.77 -24.83
CA THR A 645 8.83 -23.17 -24.37
C THR A 645 8.18 -24.08 -25.39
N VAL A 646 8.41 -25.39 -25.27
CA VAL A 646 7.80 -26.44 -26.13
C VAL A 646 6.85 -27.35 -25.35
N GLY A 647 6.49 -26.97 -24.12
CA GLY A 647 5.53 -27.69 -23.28
C GLY A 647 6.00 -27.91 -21.84
N PRO A 648 5.29 -28.74 -21.06
CA PRO A 648 5.63 -29.08 -19.69
C PRO A 648 6.93 -29.92 -19.62
N ALA A 649 7.60 -29.85 -18.47
CA ALA A 649 8.72 -30.70 -18.09
C ALA A 649 8.46 -31.37 -16.73
N ILE A 650 9.25 -32.39 -16.39
CA ILE A 650 9.16 -33.19 -15.17
C ILE A 650 7.90 -34.06 -15.07
N SER A 651 6.72 -33.44 -14.99
CA SER A 651 5.43 -34.14 -14.94
C SER A 651 4.64 -33.93 -16.24
N LYS A 652 3.47 -34.58 -16.33
CA LYS A 652 2.56 -34.41 -17.47
C LYS A 652 2.07 -32.97 -17.61
N ASP A 653 1.77 -32.32 -16.48
CA ASP A 653 1.19 -30.97 -16.45
C ASP A 653 2.21 -29.92 -16.00
N GLY A 654 3.43 -30.34 -15.62
CA GLY A 654 4.54 -29.50 -15.20
C GLY A 654 4.58 -29.18 -13.71
N ASP A 655 3.64 -29.64 -12.92
CA ASP A 655 3.65 -29.46 -11.46
C ASP A 655 4.81 -30.22 -10.81
N ILE A 656 5.42 -29.61 -9.79
CA ILE A 656 6.50 -30.21 -9.01
C ILE A 656 6.54 -29.62 -7.59
N GLY A 657 6.57 -30.46 -6.55
CA GLY A 657 6.60 -30.02 -5.15
C GLY A 657 7.95 -29.41 -4.76
N TYR A 658 7.99 -28.53 -3.76
CA TYR A 658 9.23 -27.86 -3.34
C TYR A 658 10.34 -28.82 -2.89
N ALA A 659 10.02 -29.91 -2.19
CA ALA A 659 11.00 -30.97 -1.87
C ALA A 659 11.58 -31.65 -3.12
N GLU A 660 10.79 -31.82 -4.17
CA GLU A 660 11.24 -32.36 -5.46
C GLU A 660 12.03 -31.33 -6.25
N ILE A 661 11.70 -30.04 -6.14
CA ILE A 661 12.50 -28.93 -6.70
C ILE A 661 13.89 -28.93 -6.07
N ASN A 662 14.00 -29.05 -4.75
CA ASN A 662 15.30 -29.14 -4.07
C ASN A 662 16.10 -30.38 -4.51
N SER A 663 15.41 -31.51 -4.68
CA SER A 663 16.03 -32.73 -5.20
C SER A 663 16.52 -32.55 -6.64
N PHE A 664 15.73 -31.90 -7.49
CA PHE A 664 16.10 -31.57 -8.86
C PHE A 664 17.33 -30.66 -8.90
N ILE A 665 17.36 -29.61 -8.08
CA ILE A 665 18.49 -28.69 -7.97
C ILE A 665 19.77 -29.44 -7.59
N ALA A 666 19.71 -30.25 -6.52
CA ALA A 666 20.86 -30.99 -6.02
C ALA A 666 21.38 -32.03 -7.02
N GLN A 667 20.48 -32.77 -7.68
CA GLN A 667 20.85 -33.84 -8.60
C GLN A 667 21.39 -33.33 -9.94
N ASN A 668 20.88 -32.18 -10.42
CA ASN A 668 21.19 -31.67 -11.75
C ASN A 668 22.14 -30.47 -11.74
N GLY A 669 22.62 -30.05 -10.57
CA GLY A 669 23.39 -28.82 -10.41
C GLY A 669 22.66 -27.61 -10.99
N ALA A 670 21.32 -27.57 -10.81
CA ALA A 670 20.50 -26.54 -11.44
C ALA A 670 20.85 -25.16 -10.88
N ARG A 671 20.86 -24.14 -11.73
CA ARG A 671 21.13 -22.78 -11.30
C ARG A 671 19.85 -22.19 -10.69
N GLU A 672 19.93 -21.78 -9.43
CA GLU A 672 18.84 -21.12 -8.70
C GLU A 672 18.97 -19.60 -8.80
N LEU A 673 17.86 -18.90 -9.01
CA LEU A 673 17.80 -17.45 -9.07
C LEU A 673 16.55 -16.92 -8.36
N TYR A 674 16.71 -15.81 -7.65
CA TYR A 674 15.62 -15.01 -7.11
C TYR A 674 15.47 -13.73 -7.93
N ASN A 675 14.23 -13.42 -8.34
CA ASN A 675 13.92 -12.16 -8.99
C ASN A 675 13.15 -11.25 -8.03
N SER A 676 13.78 -10.14 -7.64
CA SER A 676 13.20 -9.18 -6.69
C SER A 676 12.08 -8.32 -7.28
N SER A 677 12.07 -8.11 -8.61
CA SER A 677 11.00 -7.36 -9.29
C SER A 677 9.67 -8.12 -9.25
N PHE A 678 9.70 -9.46 -9.38
CA PHE A 678 8.51 -10.31 -9.28
C PHE A 678 8.27 -10.84 -7.86
N VAL A 679 9.33 -10.93 -7.06
CA VAL A 679 9.38 -11.68 -5.79
C VAL A 679 8.95 -13.13 -6.04
N SER A 680 9.76 -13.81 -6.83
CA SER A 680 9.58 -15.21 -7.22
C SER A 680 10.95 -15.83 -7.53
N ASN A 681 11.09 -17.12 -7.25
CA ASN A 681 12.28 -17.88 -7.52
C ASN A 681 12.10 -18.68 -8.82
N PHE A 682 13.20 -18.99 -9.48
CA PHE A 682 13.23 -19.99 -10.53
C PHE A 682 14.57 -20.71 -10.57
N CYS A 683 14.58 -21.93 -11.07
CA CYS A 683 15.80 -22.66 -11.34
C CYS A 683 15.78 -23.29 -12.72
N TYR A 684 16.96 -23.60 -13.27
CA TYR A 684 17.04 -24.30 -14.55
C TYR A 684 18.28 -25.19 -14.66
N SER A 685 18.13 -26.29 -15.41
CA SER A 685 19.24 -27.15 -15.85
C SER A 685 18.96 -27.65 -17.27
N GLY A 686 19.88 -27.36 -18.20
CA GLY A 686 19.67 -27.60 -19.62
C GLY A 686 18.42 -26.88 -20.16
N THR A 687 17.45 -27.66 -20.65
CA THR A 687 16.16 -27.13 -21.14
C THR A 687 15.03 -27.20 -20.12
N THR A 688 15.27 -27.72 -18.92
CA THR A 688 14.25 -27.73 -17.86
C THR A 688 14.33 -26.43 -17.08
N TRP A 689 13.22 -25.71 -16.99
CA TRP A 689 13.08 -24.47 -16.23
C TRP A 689 11.92 -24.61 -15.25
N ILE A 690 12.10 -24.21 -14.00
CA ILE A 690 11.09 -24.36 -12.94
C ILE A 690 10.90 -23.01 -12.24
N GLY A 691 9.67 -22.50 -12.24
CA GLY A 691 9.29 -21.29 -11.49
C GLY A 691 8.57 -21.67 -10.20
N TYR A 692 8.95 -21.10 -9.07
CA TYR A 692 8.45 -21.48 -7.75
C TYR A 692 8.63 -20.38 -6.70
N ASP A 693 8.24 -20.67 -5.47
CA ASP A 693 8.56 -19.86 -4.29
C ASP A 693 9.60 -20.57 -3.41
N ASP A 694 10.68 -19.87 -3.09
CA ASP A 694 11.66 -20.27 -2.08
C ASP A 694 11.58 -19.37 -0.84
N LYS A 695 12.41 -19.64 0.17
CA LYS A 695 12.53 -18.91 1.44
C LYS A 695 12.58 -17.39 1.25
N GLU A 696 13.33 -16.86 0.29
CA GLU A 696 13.38 -15.41 0.07
C GLU A 696 12.01 -14.85 -0.35
N SER A 697 11.36 -15.47 -1.34
CA SER A 697 10.04 -15.04 -1.80
C SER A 697 8.97 -15.21 -0.72
N ILE A 698 9.00 -16.30 0.05
CA ILE A 698 8.11 -16.54 1.18
C ILE A 698 8.30 -15.46 2.25
N SER A 699 9.54 -15.15 2.63
CA SER A 699 9.83 -14.10 3.60
C SER A 699 9.29 -12.74 3.12
N ALA A 700 9.49 -12.40 1.85
CA ALA A 700 8.98 -11.16 1.27
C ALA A 700 7.44 -11.10 1.25
N LYS A 701 6.75 -12.21 0.92
CA LYS A 701 5.28 -12.29 0.92
C LYS A 701 4.68 -12.22 2.32
N VAL A 702 5.29 -12.90 3.29
CA VAL A 702 4.88 -12.85 4.69
C VAL A 702 5.07 -11.44 5.26
N THR A 703 6.21 -10.81 4.95
CA THR A 703 6.47 -9.40 5.29
C THR A 703 5.44 -8.46 4.65
N TYR A 704 5.11 -8.69 3.37
CA TYR A 704 4.05 -7.95 2.69
C TYR A 704 2.70 -8.09 3.41
N ALA A 705 2.28 -9.31 3.76
CA ALA A 705 1.03 -9.55 4.43
C ALA A 705 0.95 -8.81 5.78
N LYS A 706 2.03 -8.89 6.58
CA LYS A 706 2.15 -8.16 7.85
C LYS A 706 2.07 -6.63 7.64
N ASN A 707 2.84 -6.11 6.69
CA ASN A 707 2.90 -4.66 6.40
C ASN A 707 1.60 -4.10 5.78
N ARG A 708 0.78 -4.96 5.17
CA ARG A 708 -0.53 -4.59 4.63
C ARG A 708 -1.67 -4.75 5.63
N GLY A 709 -1.37 -5.15 6.87
CA GLY A 709 -2.40 -5.42 7.89
C GLY A 709 -3.32 -6.57 7.50
N LEU A 710 -2.82 -7.51 6.70
CA LEU A 710 -3.57 -8.72 6.38
C LEU A 710 -3.72 -9.58 7.64
N LEU A 711 -4.73 -10.44 7.67
CA LEU A 711 -4.95 -11.33 8.81
C LEU A 711 -3.82 -12.36 8.96
N GLY A 712 -3.14 -12.70 7.86
CA GLY A 712 -2.10 -13.70 7.85
C GLY A 712 -1.76 -14.23 6.46
N TYR A 713 -1.26 -15.47 6.44
CA TYR A 713 -0.94 -16.20 5.22
C TYR A 713 -1.40 -17.67 5.30
N PHE A 714 -1.53 -18.28 4.13
CA PHE A 714 -1.68 -19.73 4.01
C PHE A 714 -0.79 -20.29 2.90
N ALA A 715 -0.46 -21.58 3.00
CA ALA A 715 0.25 -22.29 1.94
C ALA A 715 -0.53 -23.50 1.40
N TRP A 716 -0.41 -23.73 0.09
CA TRP A 716 -0.76 -25.00 -0.54
C TRP A 716 0.53 -25.70 -0.98
N HIS A 717 0.98 -26.79 -0.36
CA HIS A 717 0.38 -27.53 0.75
C HIS A 717 1.49 -28.21 1.56
N VAL A 718 1.15 -28.70 2.75
CA VAL A 718 2.12 -29.09 3.79
C VAL A 718 3.08 -30.20 3.35
N ALA A 719 2.62 -31.12 2.50
CA ALA A 719 3.38 -32.29 2.09
C ALA A 719 4.50 -31.97 1.09
N ALA A 720 4.39 -30.84 0.39
CA ALA A 720 5.36 -30.44 -0.62
C ALA A 720 6.55 -29.67 -0.05
N ASP A 721 6.48 -29.21 1.20
CA ASP A 721 7.58 -28.52 1.88
C ASP A 721 8.75 -29.48 2.15
N ASP A 722 9.98 -28.99 2.09
CA ASP A 722 11.18 -29.77 2.39
C ASP A 722 11.58 -29.57 3.84
N LYS A 723 11.28 -30.56 4.69
CA LYS A 723 11.64 -30.55 6.12
C LYS A 723 11.22 -29.26 6.84
N TRP A 724 10.03 -28.75 6.52
CA TRP A 724 9.46 -27.52 7.08
C TRP A 724 10.21 -26.23 6.72
N ALA A 725 11.05 -26.25 5.69
CA ALA A 725 11.89 -25.11 5.33
C ALA A 725 11.06 -23.84 5.06
N LEU A 726 10.03 -23.94 4.21
CA LEU A 726 9.19 -22.80 3.86
C LEU A 726 8.26 -22.43 5.01
N SER A 727 7.69 -23.43 5.70
CA SER A 727 6.82 -23.22 6.86
C SER A 727 7.54 -22.51 8.02
N ARG A 728 8.77 -22.92 8.35
CA ARG A 728 9.60 -22.28 9.39
C ARG A 728 10.00 -20.87 8.98
N GLN A 729 10.37 -20.68 7.71
CA GLN A 729 10.68 -19.35 7.20
C GLN A 729 9.48 -18.42 7.35
N ALA A 730 8.29 -18.86 6.96
CA ALA A 730 7.06 -18.08 7.07
C ALA A 730 6.69 -17.79 8.54
N ALA A 731 6.81 -18.77 9.43
CA ALA A 731 6.53 -18.59 10.86
C ALA A 731 7.50 -17.57 11.48
N SER A 732 8.79 -17.74 11.24
CA SER A 732 9.86 -16.86 11.72
C SER A 732 9.68 -15.42 11.23
N THR A 733 9.46 -15.23 9.92
CA THR A 733 9.27 -13.89 9.33
C THR A 733 8.04 -13.17 9.91
N TRP A 734 6.97 -13.91 10.24
CA TRP A 734 5.81 -13.30 10.88
C TRP A 734 6.10 -12.81 12.31
N GLY A 735 7.03 -13.47 13.01
CA GLY A 735 7.44 -13.19 14.39
C GLY A 735 6.84 -14.17 15.38
N ALA A 736 6.86 -15.46 15.04
CA ALA A 736 6.30 -16.54 15.86
C ALA A 736 7.36 -17.43 16.51
#